data_AF-R5KTT6-F1
#
_entry.id   AF-R5KTT6-F1
#
_cell.length_a   1.000
_cell.length_b   1.000
_cell.length_c   1.000
_cell.angle_alpha   90.00
_cell.angle_beta   90.00
_cell.angle_gamma   90.00
#
_symmetry.space_group_name_H-M   'P 1'
#
loop_
_entity.id
_entity.type
_entity.pdbx_description
1 polymer ?
#
loop_
_entity_poly.entity_id
_entity_poly.type
_entity_poly.pdbx_seq_one_letter_code
_entity_poly.pdbx_strand_id
1 'polypeptide(L)'
;MRILIEEHQYDAVDVKDVLHGIDALENVEGKVSIQYVGYYYNAVLQDCVFILPKVLLNDKSELVFGKYRPEDVINLNENNPLSPIERNFIYKFAVWIYRAIVVYKNSKEGNSEIVYHRHIAQIGNGHRRLSNTYLDILLSLIQFNKDNRIFFFTIVKNMHSGINKINWTRTISTTTAIVQNGQPIYLNPVNKKRQINFDEELLIIFFSILNYIGDEYGFPKYIVCQFQLITGKRFETYLKGFGTRRLRQIKYKYFSDKALQLWHLCYAFFDETRQIFITTEKREYLLVKSFYIVFETIIDELVGDNPLPDGMEKQQEDGKIVDHLFTARSLIDSEEKQTYYIGDSKYYKIGHELGAESVYKQYTYARNVIQWNLDIFNDGHQTESGVKLRDDVTEGYNIIPNFFISAKLNDNFDYSDDGIEKTDRKHNKYKKIQFKNRLFDRDTLLLFHYDVNFLFVLSLYARNNAVQKTEWKTKIRNKFRQEIQDWLQKDYNFYAMKAHPDVNGEEYIKKHFKQLLGKIYTPFVDNTVYSLALDTTSLENETENEMLLKELQKYFYIAECKLGEQPEQALHKTISEGYSPAAETKKDGVLMVMMENYDTKCMKFLPTGKLAIGIKYTKDSMEIVEHLSSIGYVLFHYRNSTTGQHLFAVKIVGKVVSSEEVESDRYKNVTTTEMYLSVDINPSIEFDASILDSTKKKWTKATRYDAQFATINELLINK
;
A
#
# COMPACT_ATOMS: atom_id res chain seq x y z
N MET A 1 -16.94 -35.36 15.29
CA MET A 1 -16.06 -34.52 14.47
C MET A 1 -14.68 -35.15 14.46
N ARG A 2 -14.13 -35.37 13.27
CA ARG A 2 -12.74 -35.81 13.09
C ARG A 2 -11.88 -34.65 12.61
N ILE A 3 -10.64 -34.57 13.08
CA ILE A 3 -9.67 -33.53 12.68
C ILE A 3 -8.42 -34.19 12.12
N LEU A 4 -7.91 -33.63 11.04
CA LEU A 4 -6.58 -33.89 10.50
C LEU A 4 -5.88 -32.54 10.30
N ILE A 5 -4.55 -32.55 10.27
CA ILE A 5 -3.75 -31.35 10.02
C ILE A 5 -3.01 -31.52 8.68
N GLU A 6 -3.04 -30.47 7.87
CA GLU A 6 -2.31 -30.37 6.60
C GLU A 6 -0.81 -30.62 6.81
N GLU A 7 -0.21 -31.37 5.86
CA GLU A 7 1.21 -31.73 5.79
C GLU A 7 1.79 -32.51 7.00
N HIS A 8 1.01 -32.78 8.05
CA HIS A 8 1.44 -33.67 9.14
C HIS A 8 1.60 -35.11 8.65
N GLN A 9 2.58 -35.83 9.21
CA GLN A 9 2.87 -37.21 8.86
C GLN A 9 2.15 -38.16 9.82
N TYR A 10 1.06 -38.76 9.38
CA TYR A 10 0.30 -39.75 10.15
C TYR A 10 0.75 -41.17 9.81
N ASP A 11 0.67 -42.10 10.77
CA ASP A 11 0.71 -43.53 10.47
C ASP A 11 -0.53 -43.93 9.68
N ALA A 12 -0.34 -44.61 8.53
CA ALA A 12 -1.45 -44.97 7.64
C ALA A 12 -2.54 -45.78 8.36
N VAL A 13 -2.15 -46.60 9.33
CA VAL A 13 -3.04 -47.43 10.15
C VAL A 13 -4.00 -46.57 10.98
N ASP A 14 -3.54 -45.45 11.53
CA ASP A 14 -4.31 -44.62 12.47
C ASP A 14 -5.37 -43.76 11.77
N VAL A 15 -5.15 -43.44 10.49
CA VAL A 15 -6.02 -42.55 9.71
C VAL A 15 -6.78 -43.26 8.59
N LYS A 16 -6.58 -44.57 8.40
CA LYS A 16 -7.20 -45.35 7.32
C LYS A 16 -8.72 -45.18 7.22
N ASP A 17 -9.40 -45.27 8.36
CA ASP A 17 -10.86 -45.17 8.41
C ASP A 17 -11.34 -43.72 8.18
N VAL A 18 -10.52 -42.75 8.58
CA VAL A 18 -10.80 -41.32 8.43
C VAL A 18 -10.65 -40.87 6.98
N LEU A 19 -9.61 -41.36 6.28
CA LEU A 19 -9.26 -40.97 4.90
C LEU A 19 -10.15 -41.60 3.81
N HIS A 20 -11.12 -42.44 4.18
CA HIS A 20 -11.99 -43.10 3.21
C HIS A 20 -12.75 -42.08 2.32
N GLY A 21 -12.37 -42.01 1.03
CA GLY A 21 -12.93 -41.09 0.04
C GLY A 21 -12.02 -39.91 -0.35
N ILE A 22 -10.79 -39.87 0.16
CA ILE A 22 -9.72 -38.98 -0.29
C ILE A 22 -8.54 -39.83 -0.78
N ASP A 23 -8.00 -39.49 -1.94
CA ASP A 23 -6.75 -40.08 -2.42
C ASP A 23 -5.58 -39.50 -1.62
N ALA A 24 -5.01 -40.32 -0.74
CA ALA A 24 -3.80 -40.00 0.01
C ALA A 24 -2.72 -41.03 -0.34
N LEU A 25 -1.55 -40.55 -0.73
CA LEU A 25 -0.43 -41.41 -1.10
C LEU A 25 0.34 -41.83 0.15
N GLU A 26 0.50 -43.13 0.34
CA GLU A 26 1.33 -43.72 1.38
C GLU A 26 2.79 -43.73 0.91
N ASN A 27 3.70 -43.32 1.78
CA ASN A 27 5.13 -43.38 1.51
C ASN A 27 5.70 -44.79 1.80
N VAL A 28 6.98 -45.00 1.48
CA VAL A 28 7.66 -46.30 1.67
C VAL A 28 7.70 -46.74 3.14
N GLU A 29 7.56 -45.81 4.09
CA GLU A 29 7.60 -46.05 5.53
C GLU A 29 6.20 -46.26 6.16
N GLY A 30 5.14 -46.34 5.34
CA GLY A 30 3.78 -46.52 5.84
C GLY A 30 3.15 -45.26 6.46
N LYS A 31 3.70 -44.08 6.15
CA LYS A 31 3.18 -42.77 6.58
C LYS A 31 2.38 -42.13 5.45
N VAL A 32 1.39 -41.33 5.85
CA VAL A 32 0.52 -40.56 4.96
C VAL A 32 0.55 -39.09 5.36
N SER A 33 0.69 -38.22 4.36
CA SER A 33 0.60 -36.77 4.52
C SER A 33 -0.52 -36.22 3.64
N ILE A 34 -1.34 -35.35 4.21
CA ILE A 34 -2.53 -34.80 3.55
C ILE A 34 -2.26 -33.36 3.15
N GLN A 35 -2.33 -33.06 1.86
CA GLN A 35 -2.11 -31.69 1.34
C GLN A 35 -3.39 -30.85 1.34
N TYR A 36 -4.55 -31.49 1.51
CA TYR A 36 -5.83 -30.82 1.42
C TYR A 36 -6.16 -30.01 2.67
N VAL A 37 -6.90 -28.91 2.51
CA VAL A 37 -7.54 -28.19 3.62
C VAL A 37 -9.02 -28.01 3.33
N GLY A 38 -9.86 -28.10 4.35
CA GLY A 38 -11.30 -27.89 4.25
C GLY A 38 -12.11 -28.93 5.00
N TYR A 39 -13.26 -29.31 4.46
CA TYR A 39 -14.12 -30.29 5.09
C TYR A 39 -14.75 -31.25 4.09
N TYR A 40 -15.05 -32.45 4.56
CA TYR A 40 -15.84 -33.42 3.82
C TYR A 40 -16.60 -34.34 4.75
N TYR A 41 -17.60 -35.00 4.19
CA TYR A 41 -18.36 -36.01 4.89
C TYR A 41 -17.81 -37.42 4.59
N ASN A 42 -17.39 -38.15 5.63
CA ASN A 42 -16.98 -39.53 5.47
C ASN A 42 -18.22 -40.44 5.59
N ALA A 43 -18.53 -41.15 4.50
CA ALA A 43 -19.73 -41.98 4.40
C ALA A 43 -19.67 -43.25 5.27
N VAL A 44 -18.48 -43.77 5.55
CA VAL A 44 -18.26 -44.98 6.36
C VAL A 44 -18.41 -44.65 7.85
N LEU A 45 -17.74 -43.58 8.29
CA LEU A 45 -17.82 -43.09 9.67
C LEU A 45 -19.16 -42.39 9.98
N GLN A 46 -19.91 -42.03 8.94
CA GLN A 46 -21.10 -41.19 9.01
C GLN A 46 -20.87 -39.84 9.74
N ASP A 47 -19.63 -39.33 9.72
CA ASP A 47 -19.20 -38.13 10.43
C ASP A 47 -18.44 -37.17 9.50
N CYS A 48 -18.33 -35.90 9.90
CA CYS A 48 -17.55 -34.90 9.20
C CYS A 48 -16.08 -34.97 9.61
N VAL A 49 -15.21 -34.86 8.62
CA VAL A 49 -13.76 -34.74 8.77
C VAL A 49 -13.35 -33.34 8.34
N PHE A 50 -12.62 -32.64 9.22
CA PHE A 50 -12.01 -31.35 8.93
C PHE A 50 -10.51 -31.54 8.78
N ILE A 51 -9.95 -31.02 7.70
CA ILE A 51 -8.51 -30.94 7.53
C ILE A 51 -8.13 -29.48 7.70
N LEU A 52 -7.41 -29.19 8.78
CA LEU A 52 -7.09 -27.83 9.21
C LEU A 52 -5.71 -27.39 8.70
N PRO A 53 -5.52 -26.10 8.43
CA PRO A 53 -4.23 -25.46 8.16
C PRO A 53 -3.05 -25.91 9.01
N LYS A 54 -1.89 -26.09 8.37
CA LYS A 54 -0.62 -26.37 9.08
C LYS A 54 -0.13 -25.23 9.99
N VAL A 55 -0.67 -24.03 9.83
CA VAL A 55 -0.42 -22.87 10.72
C VAL A 55 -0.81 -23.15 12.17
N LEU A 56 -1.60 -24.19 12.45
CA LEU A 56 -1.90 -24.62 13.82
C LEU A 56 -0.77 -25.44 14.48
N LEU A 57 0.20 -25.92 13.70
CA LEU A 57 1.34 -26.70 14.19
C LEU A 57 2.49 -25.78 14.57
N ASN A 58 3.15 -26.14 15.65
CA ASN A 58 4.46 -25.60 15.97
C ASN A 58 5.54 -26.33 15.17
N ASP A 59 6.41 -25.59 14.49
CA ASP A 59 7.46 -26.13 13.62
C ASP A 59 8.48 -27.01 14.37
N LYS A 60 8.74 -26.71 15.65
CA LYS A 60 9.75 -27.44 16.44
C LYS A 60 9.19 -28.64 17.17
N SER A 61 7.97 -28.52 17.71
CA SER A 61 7.37 -29.57 18.53
C SER A 61 6.36 -30.43 17.78
N GLU A 62 5.91 -30.01 16.59
CA GLU A 62 4.84 -30.66 15.82
C GLU A 62 3.54 -30.84 16.61
N LEU A 63 3.30 -29.97 17.60
CA LEU A 63 2.12 -30.00 18.46
C LEU A 63 1.07 -28.97 18.03
N VAL A 64 -0.20 -29.38 18.05
CA VAL A 64 -1.36 -28.49 17.92
C VAL A 64 -1.53 -27.69 19.21
N PHE A 65 -1.70 -26.37 19.08
CA PHE A 65 -1.73 -25.42 20.22
C PHE A 65 -0.48 -25.47 21.11
N GLY A 66 0.62 -26.08 20.64
CA GLY A 66 1.82 -26.33 21.45
C GLY A 66 1.62 -27.36 22.58
N LYS A 67 0.49 -28.08 22.62
CA LYS A 67 0.11 -28.96 23.75
C LYS A 67 -0.18 -30.40 23.34
N TYR A 68 -0.85 -30.60 22.22
CA TYR A 68 -1.42 -31.90 21.85
C TYR A 68 -0.75 -32.43 20.59
N ARG A 69 -0.49 -33.73 20.55
CA ARG A 69 -0.06 -34.36 19.31
C ARG A 69 -1.22 -34.38 18.32
N PRO A 70 -0.96 -34.26 17.00
CA PRO A 70 -2.02 -34.35 15.99
C PRO A 70 -2.80 -35.67 16.06
N GLU A 71 -2.18 -36.77 16.50
CA GLU A 71 -2.85 -38.06 16.67
C GLU A 71 -3.89 -38.05 17.81
N ASP A 72 -3.61 -37.32 18.90
CA ASP A 72 -4.48 -37.27 20.08
C ASP A 72 -5.79 -36.48 19.83
N VAL A 73 -5.81 -35.65 18.77
CA VAL A 73 -6.94 -34.78 18.42
C VAL A 73 -7.75 -35.27 17.22
N ILE A 74 -7.41 -36.45 16.66
CA ILE A 74 -8.10 -37.01 15.49
C ILE A 74 -9.59 -37.21 15.77
N ASN A 75 -9.95 -37.69 16.96
CA ASN A 75 -11.33 -38.04 17.32
C ASN A 75 -11.83 -37.36 18.58
N LEU A 76 -12.40 -36.17 18.41
CA LEU A 76 -12.92 -35.39 19.52
C LEU A 76 -14.26 -35.90 20.09
N ASN A 77 -14.87 -36.93 19.49
CA ASN A 77 -16.13 -37.50 19.99
C ASN A 77 -15.92 -38.56 21.09
N GLU A 78 -14.88 -39.38 20.96
CA GLU A 78 -14.61 -40.49 21.91
C GLU A 78 -13.83 -39.99 23.13
N ASN A 79 -12.75 -39.25 22.89
CA ASN A 79 -11.94 -38.63 23.93
C ASN A 79 -11.54 -37.23 23.47
N ASN A 80 -11.97 -36.21 24.21
CA ASN A 80 -11.69 -34.82 23.85
C ASN A 80 -10.66 -34.22 24.80
N PRO A 81 -9.38 -34.15 24.42
CA PRO A 81 -8.33 -33.62 25.29
C PRO A 81 -8.34 -32.08 25.35
N LEU A 82 -9.14 -31.41 24.52
CA LEU A 82 -9.16 -29.96 24.36
C LEU A 82 -9.93 -29.27 25.48
N SER A 83 -9.45 -28.09 25.89
CA SER A 83 -10.22 -27.21 26.76
C SER A 83 -11.50 -26.70 26.07
N PRO A 84 -12.52 -26.22 26.82
CA PRO A 84 -13.71 -25.62 26.23
C PRO A 84 -13.42 -24.45 25.28
N ILE A 85 -12.34 -23.69 25.53
CA ILE A 85 -11.91 -22.55 24.71
C ILE A 85 -11.37 -23.05 23.37
N GLU A 86 -10.41 -23.98 23.39
CA GLU A 86 -9.80 -24.56 22.18
C GLU A 86 -10.84 -25.29 21.32
N ARG A 87 -11.79 -25.98 21.96
CA ARG A 87 -12.90 -26.63 21.27
C ARG A 87 -13.81 -25.62 20.57
N ASN A 88 -14.17 -24.52 21.23
CA ASN A 88 -14.98 -23.46 20.62
C ASN A 88 -14.23 -22.82 19.44
N PHE A 89 -12.92 -22.57 19.63
CA PHE A 89 -12.05 -22.05 18.58
C PHE A 89 -12.08 -22.93 17.34
N ILE A 90 -11.84 -24.24 17.45
CA ILE A 90 -11.84 -25.14 16.27
C ILE A 90 -13.19 -25.12 15.55
N TYR A 91 -14.31 -25.11 16.28
CA TYR A 91 -15.63 -25.06 15.66
C TYR A 91 -15.86 -23.78 14.84
N LYS A 92 -15.45 -22.62 15.35
CA LYS A 92 -15.54 -21.35 14.62
C LYS A 92 -14.53 -21.28 13.49
N PHE A 93 -13.32 -21.77 13.72
CA PHE A 93 -12.25 -21.81 12.75
C PHE A 93 -12.63 -22.63 11.51
N ALA A 94 -13.27 -23.78 11.70
CA ALA A 94 -13.82 -24.59 10.62
C ALA A 94 -14.83 -23.81 9.74
N VAL A 95 -15.67 -22.96 10.34
CA VAL A 95 -16.58 -22.09 9.58
C VAL A 95 -15.79 -21.07 8.76
N TRP A 96 -14.75 -20.47 9.32
CA TRP A 96 -13.91 -19.50 8.61
C TRP A 96 -13.16 -20.12 7.43
N ILE A 97 -12.61 -21.31 7.60
CA ILE A 97 -11.97 -22.06 6.51
C ILE A 97 -12.96 -22.37 5.41
N TYR A 98 -14.15 -22.87 5.75
CA TYR A 98 -15.22 -23.09 4.77
C TYR A 98 -15.55 -21.80 4.00
N ARG A 99 -15.77 -20.71 4.72
CA ARG A 99 -16.12 -19.43 4.11
C ARG A 99 -15.01 -18.89 3.21
N ALA A 100 -13.76 -18.96 3.64
CA ALA A 100 -12.61 -18.54 2.83
C ALA A 100 -12.53 -19.34 1.52
N ILE A 101 -12.67 -20.68 1.56
CA ILE A 101 -12.66 -21.50 0.35
C ILE A 101 -13.85 -21.16 -0.57
N VAL A 102 -15.04 -20.90 -0.01
CA VAL A 102 -16.20 -20.47 -0.82
C VAL A 102 -15.98 -19.10 -1.46
N VAL A 103 -15.38 -18.13 -0.75
CA VAL A 103 -15.05 -16.81 -1.31
C VAL A 103 -14.01 -16.95 -2.40
N TYR A 104 -12.94 -17.72 -2.16
CA TYR A 104 -11.91 -18.03 -3.14
C TYR A 104 -12.50 -18.68 -4.41
N LYS A 105 -13.32 -19.73 -4.25
CA LYS A 105 -13.97 -20.41 -5.38
C LYS A 105 -14.80 -19.46 -6.25
N ASN A 106 -15.44 -18.48 -5.63
CA ASN A 106 -16.34 -17.55 -6.31
C ASN A 106 -15.62 -16.27 -6.80
N SER A 107 -14.34 -16.06 -6.46
CA SER A 107 -13.58 -14.90 -6.91
C SER A 107 -13.12 -15.09 -8.37
N LYS A 108 -12.79 -13.99 -9.05
CA LYS A 108 -12.29 -14.04 -10.43
C LYS A 108 -10.87 -14.62 -10.52
N GLU A 109 -10.09 -14.47 -9.44
CA GLU A 109 -8.72 -14.96 -9.31
C GLU A 109 -8.65 -16.42 -8.84
N GLY A 110 -9.76 -16.95 -8.31
CA GLY A 110 -9.82 -18.30 -7.76
C GLY A 110 -9.64 -19.35 -8.85
N ASN A 111 -8.62 -20.19 -8.73
CA ASN A 111 -8.47 -21.35 -9.59
C ASN A 111 -9.44 -22.45 -9.12
N SER A 112 -10.54 -22.63 -9.85
CA SER A 112 -11.51 -23.68 -9.54
C SER A 112 -10.94 -25.11 -9.60
N GLU A 113 -9.81 -25.33 -10.29
CA GLU A 113 -9.17 -26.64 -10.44
C GLU A 113 -8.55 -27.17 -9.14
N ILE A 114 -8.12 -26.26 -8.25
CA ILE A 114 -7.58 -26.67 -6.94
C ILE A 114 -8.68 -26.95 -5.92
N VAL A 115 -9.92 -26.55 -6.20
CA VAL A 115 -11.08 -26.71 -5.30
C VAL A 115 -11.88 -27.95 -5.67
N TYR A 116 -11.85 -28.96 -4.81
CA TYR A 116 -12.70 -30.12 -4.91
C TYR A 116 -14.04 -29.85 -4.23
N HIS A 117 -15.06 -29.64 -5.05
CA HIS A 117 -16.43 -29.50 -4.59
C HIS A 117 -17.30 -30.63 -5.15
N ARG A 118 -17.78 -31.53 -4.29
CA ARG A 118 -18.77 -32.54 -4.62
C ARG A 118 -20.01 -32.42 -3.76
N HIS A 119 -21.17 -32.29 -4.39
CA HIS A 119 -22.46 -32.54 -3.73
C HIS A 119 -22.81 -34.02 -3.92
N ILE A 120 -22.81 -34.80 -2.84
CA ILE A 120 -23.36 -36.16 -2.86
C ILE A 120 -24.83 -36.07 -2.46
N ALA A 121 -25.71 -36.24 -3.44
CA ALA A 121 -27.13 -36.48 -3.20
C ALA A 121 -27.32 -37.90 -2.66
N GLN A 122 -28.07 -38.06 -1.57
CA GLN A 122 -28.51 -39.39 -1.13
C GLN A 122 -29.60 -39.91 -2.06
N ILE A 123 -29.42 -41.13 -2.58
CA ILE A 123 -30.50 -41.91 -3.21
C ILE A 123 -31.14 -42.73 -2.08
N GLY A 124 -32.32 -42.31 -1.60
CA GLY A 124 -33.10 -43.01 -0.58
C GLY A 124 -33.82 -42.09 0.40
N ASN A 125 -34.95 -42.54 0.95
CA ASN A 125 -35.79 -41.80 1.89
C ASN A 125 -34.97 -41.22 3.05
N GLY A 126 -35.05 -39.89 3.24
CA GLY A 126 -34.26 -39.12 4.19
C GLY A 126 -34.28 -39.66 5.62
N HIS A 127 -33.25 -40.40 6.00
CA HIS A 127 -33.00 -40.77 7.38
C HIS A 127 -32.43 -39.57 8.16
N ARG A 128 -32.91 -39.37 9.39
CA ARG A 128 -32.44 -38.33 10.31
C ARG A 128 -30.95 -38.58 10.65
N ARG A 129 -30.06 -37.65 10.32
CA ARG A 129 -28.61 -37.73 10.60
C ARG A 129 -28.25 -36.92 11.84
N LEU A 130 -27.36 -37.40 12.69
CA LEU A 130 -26.74 -36.60 13.75
C LEU A 130 -25.86 -35.49 13.12
N SER A 131 -26.26 -34.22 13.24
CA SER A 131 -25.41 -33.07 12.93
C SER A 131 -24.44 -32.86 14.06
N ASN A 132 -23.16 -33.06 13.73
CA ASN A 132 -22.09 -33.17 14.69
C ASN A 132 -21.25 -31.90 14.81
N THR A 133 -21.43 -30.92 13.90
CA THR A 133 -20.57 -29.73 13.85
C THR A 133 -21.37 -28.44 13.76
N TYR A 134 -20.74 -27.35 14.24
CA TYR A 134 -21.31 -26.02 14.18
C TYR A 134 -21.54 -25.57 12.73
N LEU A 135 -20.60 -25.84 11.82
CA LEU A 135 -20.75 -25.56 10.39
C LEU A 135 -21.99 -26.23 9.80
N ASP A 136 -22.24 -27.52 10.10
CA ASP A 136 -23.43 -28.23 9.63
C ASP A 136 -24.73 -27.55 10.11
N ILE A 137 -24.75 -27.04 11.34
CA ILE A 137 -25.89 -26.29 11.89
C ILE A 137 -26.12 -24.99 11.09
N LEU A 138 -25.06 -24.22 10.83
CA LEU A 138 -25.15 -22.98 10.05
C LEU A 138 -25.66 -23.24 8.63
N LEU A 139 -25.08 -24.23 7.95
CA LEU A 139 -25.50 -24.61 6.59
C LEU A 139 -26.94 -25.10 6.59
N SER A 140 -27.37 -25.86 7.60
CA SER A 140 -28.75 -26.34 7.74
C SER A 140 -29.75 -25.19 7.96
N LEU A 141 -29.40 -24.18 8.75
CA LEU A 141 -30.24 -22.98 8.92
C LEU A 141 -30.40 -22.20 7.61
N ILE A 142 -29.32 -22.03 6.86
CA ILE A 142 -29.32 -21.34 5.56
C ILE A 142 -30.13 -22.14 4.54
N GLN A 143 -29.93 -23.45 4.48
CA GLN A 143 -30.66 -24.33 3.58
C GLN A 143 -32.15 -24.38 3.92
N PHE A 144 -32.50 -24.50 5.21
CA PHE A 144 -33.89 -24.44 5.66
C PHE A 144 -34.57 -23.15 5.21
N ASN A 145 -33.87 -22.02 5.30
CA ASN A 145 -34.39 -20.73 4.82
C ASN A 145 -34.68 -20.73 3.31
N LYS A 146 -33.77 -21.29 2.51
CA LYS A 146 -33.92 -21.39 1.06
C LYS A 146 -35.10 -22.27 0.66
N ASP A 147 -35.24 -23.43 1.31
CA ASP A 147 -36.21 -24.46 0.93
C ASP A 147 -37.63 -24.17 1.45
N ASN A 148 -37.77 -23.40 2.52
CA ASN A 148 -39.05 -23.20 3.22
C ASN A 148 -39.63 -21.79 3.08
N ARG A 149 -39.33 -21.07 1.99
CA ARG A 149 -39.87 -19.71 1.73
C ARG A 149 -41.41 -19.64 1.80
N ILE A 150 -42.09 -20.60 1.17
CA ILE A 150 -43.56 -20.68 1.15
C ILE A 150 -44.14 -20.86 2.57
N PHE A 151 -43.44 -21.62 3.42
CA PHE A 151 -43.85 -21.82 4.80
C PHE A 151 -43.83 -20.51 5.60
N PHE A 152 -42.76 -19.70 5.47
CA PHE A 152 -42.69 -18.39 6.12
C PHE A 152 -43.79 -17.44 5.65
N PHE A 153 -44.02 -17.35 4.32
CA PHE A 153 -45.10 -16.54 3.78
C PHE A 153 -46.48 -16.98 4.27
N THR A 154 -46.70 -18.28 4.42
CA THR A 154 -47.97 -18.82 4.93
C THR A 154 -48.18 -18.40 6.39
N ILE A 155 -47.14 -18.47 7.23
CA ILE A 155 -47.22 -18.00 8.62
C ILE A 155 -47.52 -16.51 8.64
N VAL A 156 -46.75 -15.68 7.93
CA VAL A 156 -46.95 -14.23 7.87
C VAL A 156 -48.35 -13.87 7.35
N LYS A 157 -48.80 -14.51 6.27
CA LYS A 157 -50.16 -14.33 5.74
C LYS A 157 -51.21 -14.65 6.79
N ASN A 158 -51.08 -15.78 7.49
CA ASN A 158 -52.00 -16.19 8.55
C ASN A 158 -52.00 -15.20 9.73
N MET A 159 -50.84 -14.62 10.07
CA MET A 159 -50.72 -13.58 11.09
C MET A 159 -51.53 -12.33 10.71
N HIS A 160 -51.42 -11.87 9.47
CA HIS A 160 -52.11 -10.67 9.00
C HIS A 160 -53.62 -10.91 8.75
N SER A 161 -54.02 -12.11 8.32
CA SER A 161 -55.44 -12.43 8.05
C SER A 161 -56.33 -12.49 9.31
N GLY A 162 -55.74 -12.62 10.51
CA GLY A 162 -56.47 -12.77 11.77
C GLY A 162 -57.00 -11.47 12.39
N ILE A 163 -56.63 -10.30 11.86
CA ILE A 163 -56.89 -8.99 12.48
C ILE A 163 -58.38 -8.60 12.47
N ASN A 164 -59.22 -9.25 11.64
CA ASN A 164 -60.59 -8.82 11.38
C ASN A 164 -61.70 -9.85 11.69
N LYS A 165 -61.42 -10.93 12.43
CA LYS A 165 -62.48 -11.90 12.78
C LYS A 165 -63.29 -11.41 13.98
N ILE A 166 -64.51 -10.96 13.71
CA ILE A 166 -65.48 -10.50 14.71
C ILE A 166 -65.79 -11.64 15.69
N ASN A 167 -65.70 -11.37 16.99
CA ASN A 167 -66.21 -12.27 18.02
C ASN A 167 -67.69 -12.00 18.20
N TRP A 168 -68.55 -12.67 17.41
CA TRP A 168 -69.98 -12.44 17.45
C TRP A 168 -70.58 -12.64 18.85
N THR A 169 -70.18 -13.68 19.57
CA THR A 169 -70.68 -13.94 20.94
C THR A 169 -70.39 -12.77 21.88
N ARG A 170 -69.15 -12.26 21.86
CA ARG A 170 -68.76 -11.12 22.70
C ARG A 170 -69.35 -9.80 22.22
N THR A 171 -69.49 -9.63 20.91
CA THR A 171 -70.11 -8.44 20.29
C THR A 171 -71.58 -8.35 20.67
N ILE A 172 -72.33 -9.45 20.53
CA ILE A 172 -73.74 -9.54 20.92
C ILE A 172 -73.92 -9.27 22.41
N SER A 173 -72.99 -9.74 23.26
CA SER A 173 -73.10 -9.60 24.72
C SER A 173 -72.64 -8.25 25.28
N THR A 174 -71.82 -7.48 24.55
CA THR A 174 -71.18 -6.25 25.10
C THR A 174 -71.51 -4.99 24.32
N THR A 175 -72.02 -5.10 23.10
CA THR A 175 -72.31 -3.97 22.22
C THR A 175 -73.81 -3.90 21.98
N THR A 176 -74.41 -2.72 22.13
CA THR A 176 -75.84 -2.54 21.86
C THR A 176 -76.10 -2.59 20.35
N ALA A 177 -77.05 -3.43 19.93
CA ALA A 177 -77.49 -3.51 18.54
C ALA A 177 -78.53 -2.42 18.24
N ILE A 178 -78.45 -1.82 17.06
CA ILE A 178 -79.51 -0.98 16.49
C ILE A 178 -80.34 -1.86 15.57
N VAL A 179 -81.64 -2.00 15.83
CA VAL A 179 -82.53 -2.83 15.01
C VAL A 179 -83.18 -1.98 13.93
N GLN A 180 -82.90 -2.28 12.67
CA GLN A 180 -83.52 -1.63 11.51
C GLN A 180 -84.08 -2.72 10.58
N ASN A 181 -85.34 -2.58 10.16
CA ASN A 181 -86.04 -3.56 9.30
C ASN A 181 -85.99 -5.01 9.81
N GLY A 182 -86.08 -5.21 11.14
CA GLY A 182 -86.03 -6.53 11.76
C GLY A 182 -84.65 -7.19 11.81
N GLN A 183 -83.58 -6.49 11.41
CA GLN A 183 -82.20 -6.97 11.48
C GLN A 183 -81.37 -6.19 12.50
N PRO A 184 -80.61 -6.87 13.38
CA PRO A 184 -79.71 -6.21 14.32
C PRO A 184 -78.41 -5.77 13.63
N ILE A 185 -78.08 -4.49 13.73
CA ILE A 185 -76.86 -3.87 13.21
C ILE A 185 -75.96 -3.47 14.39
N TYR A 186 -74.72 -3.94 14.39
CA TYR A 186 -73.71 -3.61 15.41
C TYR A 186 -72.70 -2.62 14.82
N LEU A 187 -72.68 -1.38 15.32
CA LEU A 187 -71.76 -0.34 14.82
C LEU A 187 -70.30 -0.57 15.23
N ASN A 188 -70.06 -1.18 16.41
CA ASN A 188 -68.72 -1.36 16.99
C ASN A 188 -68.46 -2.84 17.34
N PRO A 189 -68.26 -3.73 16.35
CA PRO A 189 -68.02 -5.14 16.62
C PRO A 189 -66.72 -5.39 17.41
N VAL A 190 -66.78 -6.30 18.39
CA VAL A 190 -65.63 -6.68 19.19
C VAL A 190 -64.85 -7.77 18.46
N ASN A 191 -63.68 -7.43 17.95
CA ASN A 191 -62.77 -8.38 17.33
C ASN A 191 -62.10 -9.31 18.34
N LYS A 192 -61.76 -10.53 17.93
CA LYS A 192 -60.90 -11.41 18.74
C LYS A 192 -59.51 -10.77 18.86
N LYS A 193 -59.14 -10.29 20.05
CA LYS A 193 -57.74 -9.91 20.34
C LYS A 193 -56.88 -11.17 20.35
N ARG A 194 -55.72 -11.12 19.69
CA ARG A 194 -54.83 -12.29 19.59
C ARG A 194 -54.14 -12.59 20.92
N GLN A 195 -54.01 -13.89 21.21
CA GLN A 195 -53.04 -14.45 22.16
C GLN A 195 -51.63 -14.39 21.55
N ILE A 196 -50.58 -14.27 22.38
CA ILE A 196 -49.16 -14.20 21.99
C ILE A 196 -48.85 -15.21 20.88
N ASN A 197 -48.30 -14.75 19.75
CA ASN A 197 -47.97 -15.58 18.61
C ASN A 197 -46.59 -16.21 18.78
N PHE A 198 -46.52 -17.40 19.36
CA PHE A 198 -45.26 -18.12 19.54
C PHE A 198 -44.55 -18.44 18.21
N ASP A 199 -45.29 -18.55 17.10
CA ASP A 199 -44.70 -18.74 15.77
C ASP A 199 -43.93 -17.50 15.30
N GLU A 200 -44.43 -16.29 15.59
CA GLU A 200 -43.73 -15.04 15.29
C GLU A 200 -42.46 -14.89 16.11
N GLU A 201 -42.51 -15.25 17.40
CA GLU A 201 -41.33 -15.24 18.25
C GLU A 201 -40.24 -16.19 17.74
N LEU A 202 -40.60 -17.41 17.29
CA LEU A 202 -39.66 -18.33 16.68
C LEU A 202 -39.06 -17.78 15.38
N LEU A 203 -39.88 -17.15 14.53
CA LEU A 203 -39.41 -16.52 13.29
C LEU A 203 -38.47 -15.34 13.57
N ILE A 204 -38.77 -14.50 14.56
CA ILE A 204 -37.89 -13.41 14.97
C ILE A 204 -36.53 -13.98 15.41
N ILE A 205 -36.52 -15.01 16.27
CA ILE A 205 -35.27 -15.66 16.70
C ILE A 205 -34.50 -16.21 15.49
N PHE A 206 -35.18 -16.95 14.60
CA PHE A 206 -34.58 -17.54 13.41
C PHE A 206 -33.95 -16.49 12.47
N PHE A 207 -34.71 -15.46 12.09
CA PHE A 207 -34.18 -14.41 11.22
C PHE A 207 -33.11 -13.55 11.90
N SER A 208 -33.14 -13.43 13.23
CA SER A 208 -32.05 -12.81 14.00
C SER A 208 -30.77 -13.64 13.94
N ILE A 209 -30.89 -14.96 14.04
CA ILE A 209 -29.76 -15.89 13.84
C ILE A 209 -29.19 -15.76 12.42
N LEU A 210 -30.05 -15.77 11.39
CA LEU A 210 -29.59 -15.60 10.00
C LEU A 210 -28.90 -14.24 9.78
N ASN A 211 -29.44 -13.17 10.38
CA ASN A 211 -28.79 -11.87 10.30
C ASN A 211 -27.41 -11.90 10.96
N TYR A 212 -27.31 -12.47 12.17
CA TYR A 212 -26.04 -12.63 12.88
C TYR A 212 -25.03 -13.46 12.09
N ILE A 213 -25.42 -14.61 11.55
CA ILE A 213 -24.52 -15.46 10.75
C ILE A 213 -24.03 -14.72 9.49
N GLY A 214 -24.89 -13.91 8.89
CA GLY A 214 -24.52 -13.07 7.75
C GLY A 214 -23.58 -11.92 8.11
N ASP A 215 -23.79 -11.26 9.26
CA ASP A 215 -22.93 -10.19 9.77
C ASP A 215 -21.57 -10.73 10.23
N GLU A 216 -21.57 -11.81 11.02
CA GLU A 216 -20.38 -12.37 11.62
C GLU A 216 -19.51 -13.08 10.59
N TYR A 217 -20.08 -14.03 9.83
CA TYR A 217 -19.34 -14.96 8.96
C TYR A 217 -19.51 -14.68 7.45
N GLY A 218 -20.22 -13.62 7.08
CA GLY A 218 -20.40 -13.22 5.68
C GLY A 218 -21.25 -14.19 4.85
N PHE A 219 -22.15 -14.98 5.46
CA PHE A 219 -23.09 -15.79 4.70
C PHE A 219 -24.22 -14.94 4.06
N PRO A 220 -24.83 -15.39 2.96
CA PRO A 220 -25.92 -14.65 2.30
C PRO A 220 -27.13 -14.41 3.21
N LYS A 221 -27.50 -13.13 3.38
CA LYS A 221 -28.68 -12.71 4.15
C LYS A 221 -29.94 -12.68 3.29
N TYR A 222 -30.67 -13.79 3.26
CA TYR A 222 -31.99 -13.84 2.61
C TYR A 222 -33.11 -13.71 3.65
N ILE A 223 -33.48 -12.50 4.03
CA ILE A 223 -34.55 -12.27 5.01
C ILE A 223 -35.81 -11.84 4.26
N VAL A 224 -36.78 -12.74 4.19
CA VAL A 224 -37.98 -12.59 3.36
C VAL A 224 -39.06 -11.74 4.06
N CYS A 225 -38.99 -11.60 5.38
CA CYS A 225 -40.03 -10.98 6.20
C CYS A 225 -39.47 -9.79 7.00
N GLN A 226 -40.19 -8.66 7.05
CA GLN A 226 -39.79 -7.46 7.78
C GLN A 226 -40.12 -7.53 9.28
N PHE A 227 -39.44 -8.43 9.99
CA PHE A 227 -39.54 -8.49 11.46
C PHE A 227 -38.56 -7.52 12.11
N GLN A 228 -38.91 -7.02 13.31
CA GLN A 228 -37.94 -6.34 14.17
C GLN A 228 -36.98 -7.38 14.76
N LEU A 229 -35.79 -7.49 14.18
CA LEU A 229 -34.79 -8.48 14.58
C LEU A 229 -34.12 -8.11 15.91
N ILE A 230 -33.66 -9.15 16.61
CA ILE A 230 -32.85 -9.03 17.81
C ILE A 230 -31.39 -8.84 17.36
N THR A 231 -30.82 -7.66 17.61
CA THR A 231 -29.46 -7.31 17.17
C THR A 231 -28.62 -6.72 18.32
N GLY A 232 -27.31 -6.57 18.10
CA GLY A 232 -26.36 -5.97 19.04
C GLY A 232 -26.32 -6.66 20.40
N LYS A 233 -26.17 -5.86 21.48
CA LYS A 233 -26.09 -6.34 22.88
C LYS A 233 -27.23 -7.27 23.30
N ARG A 234 -28.43 -7.08 22.73
CA ARG A 234 -29.57 -7.98 22.99
C ARG A 234 -29.30 -9.37 22.43
N PHE A 235 -28.77 -9.46 21.21
CA PHE A 235 -28.44 -10.74 20.60
C PHE A 235 -27.22 -11.40 21.28
N GLU A 236 -26.24 -10.63 21.72
CA GLU A 236 -25.13 -11.15 22.55
C GLU A 236 -25.64 -11.83 23.83
N THR A 237 -26.69 -11.27 24.45
CA THR A 237 -27.33 -11.89 25.61
C THR A 237 -27.98 -13.23 25.25
N TYR A 238 -28.56 -13.34 24.05
CA TYR A 238 -29.08 -14.61 23.52
C TYR A 238 -27.98 -15.65 23.34
N LEU A 239 -26.84 -15.26 22.78
CA LEU A 239 -25.66 -16.11 22.64
C LEU A 239 -25.12 -16.60 23.99
N LYS A 240 -25.13 -15.75 25.02
CA LYS A 240 -24.69 -16.08 26.40
C LYS A 240 -25.69 -16.96 27.19
N GLY A 241 -26.53 -17.73 26.50
CA GLY A 241 -27.42 -18.74 27.09
C GLY A 241 -28.88 -18.32 27.26
N PHE A 242 -29.24 -17.04 27.06
CA PHE A 242 -30.66 -16.65 27.10
C PHE A 242 -31.45 -17.29 25.94
N GLY A 243 -30.83 -17.48 24.77
CA GLY A 243 -31.47 -18.08 23.60
C GLY A 243 -31.98 -19.50 23.86
N THR A 244 -31.16 -20.36 24.48
CA THR A 244 -31.58 -21.73 24.83
C THR A 244 -32.70 -21.73 25.87
N ARG A 245 -32.60 -20.88 26.90
CA ARG A 245 -33.64 -20.72 27.93
C ARG A 245 -34.96 -20.27 27.30
N ARG A 246 -34.91 -19.29 26.40
CA ARG A 246 -36.10 -18.75 25.74
C ARG A 246 -36.74 -19.79 24.82
N LEU A 247 -35.95 -20.50 24.01
CA LEU A 247 -36.44 -21.57 23.14
C LEU A 247 -37.11 -22.69 23.95
N ARG A 248 -36.59 -23.09 25.12
CA ARG A 248 -37.26 -24.08 25.99
C ARG A 248 -38.65 -23.63 26.46
N GLN A 249 -38.83 -22.35 26.76
CA GLN A 249 -40.13 -21.80 27.21
C GLN A 249 -41.22 -21.85 26.12
N ILE A 250 -40.82 -21.92 24.85
CA ILE A 250 -41.74 -21.92 23.70
C ILE A 250 -41.86 -23.28 23.00
N LYS A 251 -41.09 -24.29 23.42
CA LYS A 251 -41.02 -25.63 22.79
C LYS A 251 -42.36 -26.32 22.54
N TYR A 252 -43.26 -26.35 23.53
CA TYR A 252 -44.51 -27.13 23.48
C TYR A 252 -45.69 -26.42 22.80
N LYS A 253 -45.42 -25.39 22.00
CA LYS A 253 -46.45 -24.49 21.47
C LYS A 253 -46.59 -24.55 19.95
N TYR A 254 -45.86 -25.44 19.29
CA TYR A 254 -45.84 -25.61 17.83
C TYR A 254 -46.60 -26.86 17.40
N PHE A 255 -47.45 -26.73 16.39
CA PHE A 255 -48.32 -27.80 15.88
C PHE A 255 -47.89 -28.38 14.53
N SER A 256 -46.84 -27.83 13.89
CA SER A 256 -46.34 -28.31 12.60
C SER A 256 -44.93 -28.89 12.72
N ASP A 257 -44.66 -29.96 11.97
CA ASP A 257 -43.34 -30.61 11.92
C ASP A 257 -42.24 -29.65 11.45
N LYS A 258 -42.57 -28.73 10.52
CA LYS A 258 -41.64 -27.69 10.06
C LYS A 258 -41.28 -26.69 11.14
N ALA A 259 -42.23 -26.28 11.99
CA ALA A 259 -41.97 -25.38 13.11
C ALA A 259 -41.12 -26.07 14.19
N LEU A 260 -41.36 -27.36 14.46
CA LEU A 260 -40.52 -28.16 15.35
C LEU A 260 -39.10 -28.31 14.81
N GLN A 261 -38.95 -28.60 13.52
CA GLN A 261 -37.64 -28.65 12.86
C GLN A 261 -36.89 -27.32 12.97
N LEU A 262 -37.56 -26.21 12.71
CA LEU A 262 -36.99 -24.86 12.86
C LEU A 262 -36.55 -24.58 14.30
N TRP A 263 -37.39 -24.94 15.28
CA TRP A 263 -37.06 -24.83 16.69
C TRP A 263 -35.80 -25.63 17.05
N HIS A 264 -35.68 -26.86 16.55
CA HIS A 264 -34.51 -27.70 16.76
C HIS A 264 -33.23 -27.05 16.19
N LEU A 265 -33.30 -26.49 14.98
CA LEU A 265 -32.17 -25.78 14.36
C LEU A 265 -31.75 -24.54 15.15
N CYS A 266 -32.71 -23.69 15.53
CA CYS A 266 -32.44 -22.51 16.36
C CYS A 266 -31.88 -22.88 17.73
N TYR A 267 -32.35 -23.98 18.31
CA TYR A 267 -31.86 -24.47 19.59
C TYR A 267 -30.42 -24.99 19.47
N ALA A 268 -30.11 -25.72 18.40
CA ALA A 268 -28.75 -26.19 18.09
C ALA A 268 -27.76 -25.05 18.00
N PHE A 269 -28.16 -23.95 17.36
CA PHE A 269 -27.32 -22.77 17.20
C PHE A 269 -26.88 -22.15 18.53
N PHE A 270 -27.78 -22.05 19.51
CA PHE A 270 -27.45 -21.49 20.83
C PHE A 270 -26.87 -22.51 21.81
N ASP A 271 -27.08 -23.81 21.58
CA ASP A 271 -26.55 -24.89 22.42
C ASP A 271 -25.42 -25.60 21.66
N GLU A 272 -24.28 -24.93 21.53
CA GLU A 272 -23.07 -25.39 20.81
C GLU A 272 -22.56 -26.77 21.30
N THR A 273 -23.05 -27.27 22.43
CA THR A 273 -22.67 -28.56 23.02
C THR A 273 -23.57 -29.72 22.62
N ARG A 274 -24.78 -29.47 22.09
CA ARG A 274 -25.73 -30.53 21.77
C ARG A 274 -25.64 -30.97 20.31
N GLN A 275 -25.34 -32.24 20.16
CA GLN A 275 -25.58 -33.02 18.97
C GLN A 275 -27.09 -33.13 18.67
N ILE A 276 -27.53 -32.78 17.46
CA ILE A 276 -28.95 -32.82 17.07
C ILE A 276 -29.09 -33.62 15.79
N PHE A 277 -30.12 -34.46 15.70
CA PHE A 277 -30.47 -35.14 14.45
C PHE A 277 -31.14 -34.17 13.46
N ILE A 278 -30.47 -33.84 12.36
CA ILE A 278 -30.97 -33.06 11.22
C ILE A 278 -31.19 -34.00 10.02
N THR A 279 -32.30 -33.83 9.31
CA THR A 279 -32.54 -34.49 8.02
C THR A 279 -31.93 -33.64 6.91
N THR A 280 -30.78 -34.04 6.35
CA THR A 280 -30.18 -33.39 5.17
C THR A 280 -29.90 -34.41 4.07
N GLU A 281 -30.47 -34.19 2.89
CA GLU A 281 -30.30 -35.05 1.70
C GLU A 281 -28.97 -34.84 0.95
N LYS A 282 -28.22 -33.79 1.30
CA LYS A 282 -27.01 -33.36 0.59
C LYS A 282 -25.80 -33.43 1.50
N ARG A 283 -24.81 -34.22 1.11
CA ARG A 283 -23.46 -34.24 1.71
C ARG A 283 -22.57 -33.36 0.84
N GLU A 284 -21.84 -32.44 1.44
CA GLU A 284 -20.97 -31.51 0.70
C GLU A 284 -19.51 -31.80 1.04
N TYR A 285 -18.69 -31.80 -0.01
CA TYR A 285 -17.23 -31.86 0.05
C TYR A 285 -16.76 -30.48 -0.39
N LEU A 286 -15.91 -29.84 0.40
CA LEU A 286 -15.21 -28.64 0.00
C LEU A 286 -13.78 -28.72 0.52
N LEU A 287 -12.88 -29.14 -0.36
CA LEU A 287 -11.46 -29.25 -0.09
C LEU A 287 -10.69 -28.39 -1.09
N VAL A 288 -9.57 -27.84 -0.66
CA VAL A 288 -8.58 -27.22 -1.55
C VAL A 288 -7.30 -28.02 -1.50
N LYS A 289 -6.68 -28.28 -2.66
CA LYS A 289 -5.41 -29.02 -2.80
C LYS A 289 -4.21 -28.35 -2.14
N SER A 290 -4.22 -27.02 -2.12
CA SER A 290 -3.13 -26.22 -1.57
C SER A 290 -3.73 -24.98 -0.92
N PHE A 291 -3.73 -24.94 0.41
CA PHE A 291 -4.21 -23.77 1.13
C PHE A 291 -3.23 -22.60 1.04
N TYR A 292 -1.96 -22.88 0.73
CA TYR A 292 -0.94 -21.88 0.41
C TYR A 292 -1.42 -20.91 -0.68
N ILE A 293 -1.95 -21.41 -1.80
CA ILE A 293 -2.48 -20.58 -2.90
C ILE A 293 -3.70 -19.74 -2.44
N VAL A 294 -4.56 -20.32 -1.60
CA VAL A 294 -5.70 -19.59 -1.02
C VAL A 294 -5.20 -18.46 -0.12
N PHE A 295 -4.16 -18.71 0.68
CA PHE A 295 -3.56 -17.70 1.54
C PHE A 295 -2.87 -16.59 0.75
N GLU A 296 -2.13 -16.90 -0.32
CA GLU A 296 -1.60 -15.91 -1.25
C GLU A 296 -2.71 -15.02 -1.80
N THR A 297 -3.81 -15.62 -2.25
CA THR A 297 -4.96 -14.86 -2.78
C THR A 297 -5.62 -13.99 -1.71
N ILE A 298 -5.66 -14.45 -0.45
CA ILE A 298 -6.13 -13.64 0.68
C ILE A 298 -5.25 -12.40 0.83
N ILE A 299 -3.93 -12.56 0.88
CA ILE A 299 -3.01 -11.43 1.06
C ILE A 299 -3.02 -10.51 -0.16
N ASP A 300 -3.14 -11.07 -1.36
CA ASP A 300 -3.21 -10.29 -2.60
C ASP A 300 -4.45 -9.39 -2.64
N GLU A 301 -5.64 -9.92 -2.31
CA GLU A 301 -6.85 -9.12 -2.26
C GLU A 301 -6.80 -8.05 -1.16
N LEU A 302 -6.15 -8.35 -0.02
CA LEU A 302 -6.09 -7.45 1.12
C LEU A 302 -4.97 -6.39 1.04
N VAL A 303 -3.91 -6.63 0.25
CA VAL A 303 -2.72 -5.77 0.21
C VAL A 303 -2.30 -5.39 -1.21
N GLY A 304 -2.37 -6.29 -2.18
CA GLY A 304 -1.96 -6.10 -3.59
C GLY A 304 -2.98 -5.33 -4.43
N ASP A 305 -2.60 -4.91 -5.63
CA ASP A 305 -3.52 -4.37 -6.64
C ASP A 305 -3.89 -5.45 -7.65
N ASN A 306 -5.16 -5.49 -8.06
CA ASN A 306 -5.63 -6.39 -9.11
C ASN A 306 -6.49 -5.63 -10.14
N PRO A 307 -6.09 -5.60 -11.43
CA PRO A 307 -4.85 -6.15 -11.99
C PRO A 307 -3.58 -5.49 -11.41
N LEU A 308 -2.43 -6.14 -11.58
CA LEU A 308 -1.15 -5.54 -11.24
C LEU A 308 -0.96 -4.23 -12.02
N PRO A 309 -0.24 -3.25 -11.45
CA PRO A 309 -0.07 -1.93 -12.07
C PRO A 309 0.75 -2.01 -13.37
N ASP A 310 0.50 -1.06 -14.27
CA ASP A 310 1.30 -0.77 -15.48
C ASP A 310 1.50 -1.95 -16.42
N GLY A 311 0.45 -2.77 -16.57
CA GLY A 311 0.42 -3.90 -17.49
C GLY A 311 1.32 -5.06 -17.09
N MET A 312 1.91 -5.05 -15.88
CA MET A 312 2.74 -6.16 -15.41
C MET A 312 1.91 -7.44 -15.28
N GLU A 313 2.40 -8.54 -15.84
CA GLU A 313 1.80 -9.86 -15.62
C GLU A 313 2.31 -10.49 -14.32
N LYS A 314 1.48 -11.29 -13.64
CA LYS A 314 1.95 -12.03 -12.44
C LYS A 314 3.09 -12.98 -12.78
N GLN A 315 2.96 -13.69 -13.90
CA GLN A 315 4.03 -14.54 -14.42
C GLN A 315 4.97 -13.69 -15.28
N GLN A 316 6.24 -13.66 -14.88
CA GLN A 316 7.29 -12.91 -15.54
C GLN A 316 7.98 -13.80 -16.60
N GLU A 317 8.69 -13.18 -17.55
CA GLU A 317 9.35 -13.88 -18.66
C GLU A 317 10.42 -14.90 -18.20
N ASP A 318 11.02 -14.67 -17.03
CA ASP A 318 11.97 -15.59 -16.40
C ASP A 318 11.30 -16.79 -15.71
N GLY A 319 9.98 -16.93 -15.86
CA GLY A 319 9.16 -17.99 -15.27
C GLY A 319 8.83 -17.77 -13.79
N LYS A 320 9.22 -16.62 -13.21
CA LYS A 320 8.92 -16.30 -11.82
C LYS A 320 7.57 -15.64 -11.66
N ILE A 321 7.00 -15.72 -10.47
CA ILE A 321 5.69 -15.16 -10.16
C ILE A 321 5.87 -14.05 -9.13
N VAL A 322 5.37 -12.85 -9.44
CA VAL A 322 5.27 -11.75 -8.48
C VAL A 322 3.94 -11.89 -7.77
N ASP A 323 3.98 -12.20 -6.47
CA ASP A 323 2.77 -12.51 -5.70
C ASP A 323 1.90 -11.27 -5.49
N HIS A 324 2.47 -10.25 -4.83
CA HIS A 324 1.77 -9.03 -4.48
C HIS A 324 2.53 -7.83 -4.99
N LEU A 325 1.90 -7.04 -5.86
CA LEU A 325 2.44 -5.78 -6.33
C LEU A 325 1.36 -4.71 -6.25
N PHE A 326 1.74 -3.54 -5.76
CA PHE A 326 0.85 -2.39 -5.75
C PHE A 326 1.59 -1.07 -5.85
N THR A 327 0.84 -0.04 -6.24
CA THR A 327 1.34 1.34 -6.21
C THR A 327 0.87 2.03 -4.94
N ALA A 328 1.80 2.70 -4.26
CA ALA A 328 1.50 3.55 -3.13
C ALA A 328 2.52 4.70 -3.05
N ARG A 329 2.22 5.65 -2.18
CA ARG A 329 3.03 6.87 -2.03
C ARG A 329 4.50 6.55 -1.73
N SER A 330 5.41 7.24 -2.42
CA SER A 330 6.86 7.10 -2.22
C SER A 330 7.25 7.30 -0.76
N LEU A 331 8.32 6.62 -0.34
CA LEU A 331 8.92 6.78 0.99
C LEU A 331 9.56 8.16 1.19
N ILE A 332 9.95 8.84 0.11
CA ILE A 332 10.74 10.07 0.18
C ILE A 332 9.82 11.29 0.17
N ASP A 333 8.85 11.27 -0.74
CA ASP A 333 8.06 12.45 -1.07
C ASP A 333 6.95 12.78 -0.06
N SER A 334 6.85 14.06 0.29
CA SER A 334 5.74 14.63 1.05
C SER A 334 4.50 14.91 0.19
N GLU A 335 4.65 14.83 -1.13
CA GLU A 335 3.61 15.01 -2.14
C GLU A 335 3.12 13.65 -2.69
N GLU A 336 2.20 13.67 -3.66
CA GLU A 336 1.49 12.46 -4.12
C GLU A 336 2.28 11.56 -5.09
N LYS A 337 3.61 11.69 -5.23
CA LYS A 337 4.38 10.77 -6.09
C LYS A 337 4.27 9.33 -5.57
N GLN A 338 4.02 8.41 -6.49
CA GLN A 338 3.87 6.99 -6.21
C GLN A 338 5.19 6.22 -6.46
N THR A 339 5.29 5.03 -5.87
CA THR A 339 6.30 4.01 -6.18
C THR A 339 5.66 2.64 -6.08
N TYR A 340 6.37 1.60 -6.53
CA TYR A 340 5.93 0.22 -6.36
C TYR A 340 6.29 -0.33 -4.97
N TYR A 341 5.41 -1.17 -4.47
CA TYR A 341 5.58 -1.97 -3.28
C TYR A 341 5.41 -3.44 -3.65
N ILE A 342 6.37 -4.27 -3.26
CA ILE A 342 6.41 -5.68 -3.64
C ILE A 342 6.29 -6.54 -2.38
N GLY A 343 5.32 -7.42 -2.36
CA GLY A 343 5.04 -8.33 -1.28
C GLY A 343 5.15 -9.78 -1.72
N ASP A 344 5.49 -10.64 -0.76
CA ASP A 344 5.40 -12.08 -0.85
C ASP A 344 4.78 -12.60 0.46
N SER A 345 3.86 -13.55 0.35
CA SER A 345 3.17 -14.12 1.52
C SER A 345 3.75 -15.47 1.90
N LYS A 346 3.89 -15.70 3.20
CA LYS A 346 4.49 -16.92 3.75
C LYS A 346 3.52 -17.64 4.68
N TYR A 347 3.16 -18.85 4.26
CA TYR A 347 2.26 -19.75 4.98
C TYR A 347 3.06 -20.93 5.56
N TYR A 348 3.58 -20.74 6.77
CA TYR A 348 4.43 -21.71 7.47
C TYR A 348 3.81 -22.17 8.80
N LYS A 349 4.39 -23.23 9.38
CA LYS A 349 4.16 -23.62 10.77
C LYS A 349 4.65 -22.53 11.73
N ILE A 350 4.09 -22.50 12.95
CA ILE A 350 4.44 -21.51 13.97
C ILE A 350 5.92 -21.67 14.33
N GLY A 351 6.69 -20.59 14.19
CA GLY A 351 8.10 -20.53 14.56
C GLY A 351 9.11 -20.93 13.47
N HIS A 352 8.66 -21.19 12.24
CA HIS A 352 9.53 -21.48 11.10
C HIS A 352 10.36 -20.23 10.70
N GLU A 353 11.67 -20.38 10.48
CA GLU A 353 12.54 -19.27 10.06
C GLU A 353 12.48 -19.01 8.55
N LEU A 354 12.76 -17.78 8.11
CA LEU A 354 12.91 -17.50 6.68
C LEU A 354 14.20 -18.12 6.15
N GLY A 355 14.09 -18.95 5.12
CA GLY A 355 15.25 -19.44 4.38
C GLY A 355 15.91 -18.35 3.53
N ALA A 356 17.24 -18.43 3.37
CA ALA A 356 18.00 -17.52 2.51
C ALA A 356 17.53 -17.53 1.04
N GLU A 357 16.98 -18.67 0.58
CA GLU A 357 16.40 -18.81 -0.75
C GLU A 357 15.21 -17.87 -0.96
N SER A 358 14.31 -17.76 0.02
CA SER A 358 13.15 -16.86 -0.04
C SER A 358 13.59 -15.41 -0.16
N VAL A 359 14.56 -14.99 0.66
CA VAL A 359 15.16 -13.63 0.60
C VAL A 359 15.76 -13.36 -0.78
N TYR A 360 16.48 -14.32 -1.36
CA TYR A 360 17.06 -14.19 -2.69
C TYR A 360 16.00 -14.10 -3.80
N LYS A 361 14.93 -14.90 -3.72
CA LYS A 361 13.80 -14.84 -4.66
C LYS A 361 13.17 -13.45 -4.66
N GLN A 362 12.92 -12.88 -3.49
CA GLN A 362 12.34 -11.54 -3.36
C GLN A 362 13.17 -10.45 -4.03
N TYR A 363 14.51 -10.50 -3.87
CA TYR A 363 15.39 -9.56 -4.56
C TYR A 363 15.37 -9.72 -6.08
N THR A 364 15.05 -10.92 -6.58
CA THR A 364 14.89 -11.10 -8.02
C THR A 364 13.59 -10.45 -8.50
N TYR A 365 12.49 -10.61 -7.76
CA TYR A 365 11.22 -9.95 -8.09
C TYR A 365 11.38 -8.42 -8.16
N ALA A 366 12.09 -7.84 -7.19
CA ALA A 366 12.41 -6.41 -7.21
C ALA A 366 13.15 -5.98 -8.49
N ARG A 367 14.13 -6.77 -8.93
CA ARG A 367 14.89 -6.49 -10.15
C ARG A 367 14.04 -6.61 -11.40
N ASN A 368 13.14 -7.59 -11.47
CA ASN A 368 12.23 -7.77 -12.60
C ASN A 368 11.26 -6.59 -12.70
N VAL A 369 10.70 -6.13 -11.57
CA VAL A 369 9.82 -4.94 -11.53
C VAL A 369 10.56 -3.68 -11.98
N ILE A 370 11.82 -3.49 -11.55
CA ILE A 370 12.65 -2.38 -12.02
C ILE A 370 12.87 -2.47 -13.54
N GLN A 371 13.22 -3.66 -14.04
CA GLN A 371 13.47 -3.88 -15.47
C GLN A 371 12.22 -3.58 -16.30
N TRP A 372 11.06 -4.10 -15.89
CA TRP A 372 9.79 -3.82 -16.56
C TRP A 372 9.49 -2.32 -16.63
N ASN A 373 9.63 -1.60 -15.51
CA ASN A 373 9.43 -0.15 -15.51
C ASN A 373 10.40 0.55 -16.46
N LEU A 374 11.68 0.14 -16.50
CA LEU A 374 12.64 0.69 -17.45
C LEU A 374 12.26 0.43 -18.90
N ASP A 375 11.80 -0.78 -19.22
CA ASP A 375 11.41 -1.16 -20.58
C ASP A 375 10.25 -0.32 -21.11
N ILE A 376 9.23 -0.05 -20.27
CA ILE A 376 8.13 0.88 -20.60
C ILE A 376 8.67 2.22 -21.11
N PHE A 377 9.61 2.84 -20.38
CA PHE A 377 10.14 4.16 -20.75
C PHE A 377 11.15 4.09 -21.90
N ASN A 378 11.96 3.03 -21.99
CA ASN A 378 12.91 2.83 -23.08
C ASN A 378 12.19 2.66 -24.43
N ASP A 379 10.99 2.07 -24.42
CA ASP A 379 10.11 1.95 -25.59
C ASP A 379 9.32 3.24 -25.89
N GLY A 380 9.50 4.30 -25.09
CA GLY A 380 8.82 5.58 -25.25
C GLY A 380 7.37 5.61 -24.74
N HIS A 381 6.95 4.60 -23.97
CA HIS A 381 5.64 4.55 -23.33
C HIS A 381 5.67 5.24 -21.94
N GLN A 382 4.50 5.34 -21.33
CA GLN A 382 4.31 5.88 -19.98
C GLN A 382 3.52 4.90 -19.13
N THR A 383 3.73 4.94 -17.82
CA THR A 383 2.98 4.15 -16.85
C THR A 383 1.60 4.76 -16.60
N GLU A 384 0.57 3.92 -16.47
CA GLU A 384 -0.78 4.35 -16.10
C GLU A 384 -0.82 4.87 -14.66
N SER A 385 0.01 4.29 -13.80
CA SER A 385 0.17 4.70 -12.40
C SER A 385 0.95 6.01 -12.21
N GLY A 386 1.63 6.49 -13.27
CA GLY A 386 2.57 7.60 -13.20
C GLY A 386 3.89 7.27 -12.48
N VAL A 387 4.14 6.01 -12.11
CA VAL A 387 5.41 5.61 -11.47
C VAL A 387 6.54 5.57 -12.50
N LYS A 388 7.58 6.37 -12.26
CA LYS A 388 8.87 6.30 -12.93
C LYS A 388 9.95 6.09 -11.90
N LEU A 389 10.63 4.94 -11.93
CA LEU A 389 11.60 4.59 -10.91
C LEU A 389 12.94 5.30 -11.09
N ARG A 390 13.46 5.36 -12.32
CA ARG A 390 14.75 6.00 -12.63
C ARG A 390 14.56 7.49 -12.87
N ASP A 391 15.33 8.29 -12.16
CA ASP A 391 15.42 9.73 -12.39
C ASP A 391 16.33 10.04 -13.59
N ASP A 392 15.90 10.93 -14.49
CA ASP A 392 16.67 11.24 -15.70
C ASP A 392 17.88 12.16 -15.42
N VAL A 393 17.85 12.93 -14.32
CA VAL A 393 18.89 13.91 -13.98
C VAL A 393 19.99 13.26 -13.15
N THR A 394 19.60 12.56 -12.07
CA THR A 394 20.55 11.96 -11.13
C THR A 394 20.94 10.53 -11.49
N GLU A 395 20.18 9.89 -12.38
CA GLU A 395 20.21 8.44 -12.64
C GLU A 395 19.99 7.57 -11.38
N GLY A 396 19.50 8.19 -10.30
CA GLY A 396 19.07 7.50 -9.09
C GLY A 396 17.75 6.78 -9.29
N TYR A 397 17.52 5.76 -8.47
CA TYR A 397 16.29 4.97 -8.46
C TYR A 397 15.48 5.28 -7.21
N ASN A 398 14.17 5.44 -7.38
CA ASN A 398 13.23 5.52 -6.27
C ASN A 398 13.31 4.24 -5.43
N ILE A 399 13.05 4.37 -4.13
CA ILE A 399 13.09 3.24 -3.23
C ILE A 399 11.87 2.35 -3.49
N ILE A 400 12.11 1.05 -3.63
CA ILE A 400 11.06 0.03 -3.78
C ILE A 400 11.02 -0.80 -2.50
N PRO A 401 9.99 -0.60 -1.66
CA PRO A 401 9.77 -1.43 -0.49
C PRO A 401 9.46 -2.88 -0.87
N ASN A 402 10.22 -3.83 -0.32
CA ASN A 402 9.91 -5.26 -0.43
C ASN A 402 9.53 -5.80 0.94
N PHE A 403 8.49 -6.62 1.05
CA PHE A 403 8.11 -7.17 2.33
C PHE A 403 7.61 -8.62 2.27
N PHE A 404 7.89 -9.36 3.35
CA PHE A 404 7.24 -10.64 3.62
C PHE A 404 6.09 -10.44 4.59
N ILE A 405 4.96 -11.06 4.29
CA ILE A 405 3.81 -11.17 5.21
C ILE A 405 3.66 -12.63 5.62
N SER A 406 4.07 -12.94 6.84
CA SER A 406 3.94 -14.28 7.41
C SER A 406 2.70 -14.43 8.27
N ALA A 407 1.99 -15.54 8.09
CA ALA A 407 0.91 -15.93 8.99
C ALA A 407 1.47 -16.29 10.38
N LYS A 408 0.87 -15.72 11.44
CA LYS A 408 1.10 -16.09 12.84
C LYS A 408 -0.23 -16.35 13.52
N LEU A 409 -0.32 -17.39 14.35
CA LEU A 409 -1.50 -17.65 15.16
C LEU A 409 -1.47 -16.76 16.41
N ASN A 410 -2.56 -16.07 16.70
CA ASN A 410 -2.71 -15.31 17.93
C ASN A 410 -2.94 -16.27 19.12
N ASP A 411 -2.16 -16.10 20.20
CA ASP A 411 -2.22 -16.98 21.39
C ASP A 411 -3.57 -16.98 22.10
N ASN A 412 -4.34 -15.89 21.97
CA ASN A 412 -5.67 -15.74 22.57
C ASN A 412 -6.81 -16.11 21.60
N PHE A 413 -6.48 -16.63 20.41
CA PHE A 413 -7.45 -16.96 19.35
C PHE A 413 -8.35 -15.78 18.94
N ASP A 414 -7.83 -14.55 19.02
CA ASP A 414 -8.57 -13.35 18.66
C ASP A 414 -8.66 -13.20 17.13
N TYR A 415 -9.85 -12.86 16.63
CA TYR A 415 -10.14 -12.58 15.22
C TYR A 415 -10.29 -11.08 14.93
N SER A 416 -10.29 -10.23 15.95
CA SER A 416 -10.54 -8.80 15.86
C SER A 416 -9.26 -7.96 15.81
N ASP A 417 -8.17 -8.47 16.36
CA ASP A 417 -6.85 -7.85 16.30
C ASP A 417 -6.08 -8.32 15.06
N ASP A 418 -5.61 -7.36 14.25
CA ASP A 418 -4.78 -7.67 13.08
C ASP A 418 -3.41 -8.24 13.47
N GLY A 419 -2.96 -7.96 14.70
CA GLY A 419 -1.70 -8.45 15.26
C GLY A 419 -0.51 -8.18 14.36
N ILE A 420 -0.58 -7.17 13.48
CA ILE A 420 0.47 -6.95 12.50
C ILE A 420 1.65 -6.27 13.18
N GLU A 421 2.78 -6.96 13.19
CA GLU A 421 3.99 -6.49 13.84
C GLU A 421 5.22 -6.89 13.03
N LYS A 422 6.32 -6.16 13.27
CA LYS A 422 7.64 -6.60 12.80
C LYS A 422 7.92 -7.93 13.46
N THR A 423 8.35 -8.92 12.68
CA THR A 423 8.62 -10.24 13.25
C THR A 423 9.67 -10.13 14.37
N ASP A 424 9.51 -10.96 15.40
CA ASP A 424 10.43 -11.12 16.53
C ASP A 424 11.61 -12.04 16.20
N ARG A 425 11.64 -12.62 15.00
CA ARG A 425 12.72 -13.46 14.50
C ARG A 425 14.03 -12.65 14.43
N LYS A 426 15.16 -13.35 14.62
CA LYS A 426 16.52 -12.76 14.70
C LYS A 426 16.84 -11.77 13.56
N HIS A 427 16.27 -11.99 12.38
CA HIS A 427 16.44 -11.13 11.20
C HIS A 427 15.05 -10.78 10.64
N ASN A 428 14.54 -9.61 11.02
CA ASN A 428 13.27 -9.08 10.52
C ASN A 428 13.44 -8.08 9.37
N LYS A 429 14.69 -7.94 8.92
CA LYS A 429 15.20 -6.81 8.15
C LYS A 429 16.40 -7.26 7.35
N TYR A 430 16.37 -7.03 6.04
CA TYR A 430 17.47 -7.39 5.15
C TYR A 430 17.76 -6.20 4.23
N LYS A 431 19.06 -5.92 4.06
CA LYS A 431 19.57 -4.89 3.17
C LYS A 431 20.60 -5.55 2.26
N LYS A 432 20.35 -5.55 0.95
CA LYS A 432 21.33 -5.97 -0.06
C LYS A 432 21.83 -4.72 -0.77
N ILE A 433 23.14 -4.53 -0.78
CA ILE A 433 23.81 -3.39 -1.41
C ILE A 433 24.92 -3.89 -2.32
N GLN A 434 25.07 -3.25 -3.48
CA GLN A 434 26.25 -3.40 -4.32
C GLN A 434 27.30 -2.33 -4.00
N PHE A 435 26.84 -1.10 -3.76
CA PHE A 435 27.70 0.04 -3.44
C PHE A 435 27.30 0.61 -2.07
N LYS A 436 28.31 0.86 -1.22
CA LYS A 436 28.09 1.52 0.08
C LYS A 436 27.62 2.96 -0.13
N ASN A 437 26.87 3.48 0.84
CA ASN A 437 26.46 4.89 0.88
C ASN A 437 25.72 5.35 -0.39
N ARG A 438 24.86 4.49 -0.95
CA ARG A 438 24.02 4.79 -2.12
C ARG A 438 22.61 4.22 -1.94
N LEU A 439 21.73 4.97 -1.30
CA LEU A 439 20.36 4.53 -1.05
C LEU A 439 19.53 4.46 -2.34
N PHE A 440 19.68 5.44 -3.23
CA PHE A 440 18.97 5.55 -4.50
C PHE A 440 19.68 4.80 -5.63
N ASP A 441 20.35 3.70 -5.31
CA ASP A 441 20.98 2.82 -6.30
C ASP A 441 20.01 1.70 -6.67
N ARG A 442 19.99 1.32 -7.94
CA ARG A 442 19.18 0.21 -8.45
C ARG A 442 19.40 -1.09 -7.67
N ASP A 443 20.64 -1.33 -7.25
CA ASP A 443 21.06 -2.55 -6.56
C ASP A 443 21.06 -2.39 -5.03
N THR A 444 20.46 -1.32 -4.49
CA THR A 444 20.12 -1.17 -3.07
C THR A 444 18.69 -1.65 -2.82
N LEU A 445 18.58 -2.92 -2.41
CA LEU A 445 17.30 -3.58 -2.20
C LEU A 445 17.03 -3.77 -0.70
N LEU A 446 15.85 -3.31 -0.27
CA LEU A 446 15.39 -3.36 1.11
C LEU A 446 14.28 -4.38 1.25
N LEU A 447 14.36 -5.22 2.28
CA LEU A 447 13.36 -6.24 2.57
C LEU A 447 12.99 -6.24 4.05
N PHE A 448 11.68 -6.14 4.31
CA PHE A 448 11.07 -6.05 5.63
C PHE A 448 10.24 -7.30 5.90
N HIS A 449 10.19 -7.77 7.14
CA HIS A 449 9.42 -8.97 7.49
C HIS A 449 8.40 -8.67 8.58
N TYR A 450 7.14 -8.89 8.21
CA TYR A 450 5.96 -8.71 9.05
C TYR A 450 5.31 -10.07 9.37
N ASP A 451 4.86 -10.21 10.61
CA ASP A 451 3.90 -11.24 10.98
C ASP A 451 2.50 -10.60 11.03
N VAL A 452 1.48 -11.35 10.60
CA VAL A 452 0.08 -10.94 10.68
C VAL A 452 -0.74 -12.04 11.34
N ASN A 453 -1.74 -11.65 12.13
CA ASN A 453 -2.66 -12.61 12.72
C ASN A 453 -3.45 -13.33 11.62
N PHE A 454 -3.16 -14.62 11.44
CA PHE A 454 -3.80 -15.48 10.45
C PHE A 454 -5.32 -15.50 10.60
N LEU A 455 -5.82 -15.53 11.83
CA LEU A 455 -7.25 -15.58 12.14
C LEU A 455 -7.96 -14.31 11.66
N PHE A 456 -7.34 -13.16 11.89
CA PHE A 456 -7.86 -11.86 11.47
C PHE A 456 -7.96 -11.79 9.95
N VAL A 457 -6.86 -12.02 9.22
CA VAL A 457 -6.86 -11.90 7.74
C VAL A 457 -7.80 -12.91 7.10
N LEU A 458 -7.87 -14.13 7.63
CA LEU A 458 -8.81 -15.16 7.19
C LEU A 458 -10.25 -14.69 7.36
N SER A 459 -10.62 -14.15 8.54
CA SER A 459 -11.98 -13.71 8.81
C SER A 459 -12.38 -12.46 8.01
N LEU A 460 -11.47 -11.48 7.89
CA LEU A 460 -11.67 -10.27 7.09
C LEU A 460 -11.95 -10.63 5.63
N TYR A 461 -11.16 -11.56 5.07
CA TYR A 461 -11.36 -12.08 3.72
C TYR A 461 -12.70 -12.81 3.58
N ALA A 462 -12.95 -13.77 4.47
CA ALA A 462 -14.09 -14.66 4.44
C ALA A 462 -15.45 -13.95 4.67
N ARG A 463 -15.47 -12.85 5.43
CA ARG A 463 -16.65 -11.97 5.57
C ARG A 463 -17.08 -11.36 4.24
N ASN A 464 -16.14 -11.21 3.31
CA ASN A 464 -16.36 -10.66 1.98
C ASN A 464 -17.02 -9.28 1.96
N ASN A 465 -16.62 -8.40 2.89
CA ASN A 465 -17.07 -7.01 2.94
C ASN A 465 -16.03 -6.10 2.28
N ALA A 466 -16.36 -5.58 1.10
CA ALA A 466 -15.45 -4.73 0.31
C ALA A 466 -14.98 -3.48 1.08
N VAL A 467 -15.87 -2.82 1.83
CA VAL A 467 -15.55 -1.60 2.58
C VAL A 467 -14.48 -1.89 3.64
N GLN A 468 -14.69 -2.92 4.46
CA GLN A 468 -13.73 -3.30 5.51
C GLN A 468 -12.37 -3.73 4.93
N LYS A 469 -12.38 -4.46 3.79
CA LYS A 469 -11.17 -4.83 3.08
C LYS A 469 -10.39 -3.59 2.61
N THR A 470 -11.06 -2.63 1.98
CA THR A 470 -10.44 -1.38 1.49
C THR A 470 -9.92 -0.49 2.63
N GLU A 471 -10.67 -0.37 3.73
CA GLU A 471 -10.25 0.37 4.92
C GLU A 471 -8.97 -0.24 5.52
N TRP A 472 -8.93 -1.57 5.68
CA TRP A 472 -7.76 -2.26 6.19
C TRP A 472 -6.57 -2.19 5.23
N LYS A 473 -6.80 -2.36 3.92
CA LYS A 473 -5.79 -2.21 2.86
C LYS A 473 -5.13 -0.83 2.90
N THR A 474 -5.91 0.23 3.08
CA THR A 474 -5.36 1.60 3.21
C THR A 474 -4.56 1.75 4.51
N LYS A 475 -5.10 1.27 5.63
CA LYS A 475 -4.43 1.30 6.94
C LYS A 475 -3.07 0.60 6.88
N ILE A 476 -3.01 -0.59 6.28
CA ILE A 476 -1.81 -1.43 6.28
C ILE A 476 -0.70 -0.85 5.39
N ARG A 477 -1.06 -0.35 4.20
CA ARG A 477 -0.12 0.33 3.30
C ARG A 477 0.51 1.56 3.95
N ASN A 478 -0.29 2.35 4.66
CA ASN A 478 0.22 3.50 5.42
C ASN A 478 1.15 3.10 6.56
N LYS A 479 0.79 2.03 7.30
CA LYS A 479 1.64 1.48 8.36
C LYS A 479 3.00 1.01 7.82
N PHE A 480 3.01 0.25 6.72
CA PHE A 480 4.25 -0.16 6.06
C PHE A 480 5.10 1.03 5.66
N ARG A 481 4.52 2.03 4.99
CA ARG A 481 5.24 3.25 4.62
C ARG A 481 5.90 3.92 5.83
N GLN A 482 5.14 4.20 6.89
CA GLN A 482 5.65 4.88 8.09
C GLN A 482 6.78 4.10 8.76
N GLU A 483 6.59 2.79 8.98
CA GLU A 483 7.59 1.98 9.67
C GLU A 483 8.89 1.82 8.89
N ILE A 484 8.80 1.84 7.55
CA ILE A 484 9.96 1.79 6.66
C ILE A 484 10.69 3.14 6.69
N GLN A 485 9.96 4.26 6.65
CA GLN A 485 10.55 5.60 6.81
C GLN A 485 11.29 5.73 8.15
N ASP A 486 10.67 5.31 9.25
CA ASP A 486 11.27 5.34 10.59
C ASP A 486 12.57 4.54 10.67
N TRP A 487 12.69 3.45 9.92
CA TRP A 487 13.92 2.68 9.88
C TRP A 487 14.95 3.36 8.98
N LEU A 488 14.59 3.79 7.78
CA LEU A 488 15.53 4.48 6.90
C LEU A 488 16.17 5.69 7.57
N GLN A 489 15.41 6.46 8.35
CA GLN A 489 15.91 7.61 9.11
C GLN A 489 16.85 7.26 10.27
N LYS A 490 16.97 5.98 10.66
CA LYS A 490 17.98 5.51 11.61
C LYS A 490 19.30 5.16 10.94
N ASP A 491 19.22 4.67 9.70
CA ASP A 491 20.39 4.20 8.95
C ASP A 491 20.96 5.30 8.04
N TYR A 492 20.18 6.35 7.75
CA TYR A 492 20.53 7.44 6.84
C TYR A 492 20.09 8.78 7.40
N ASN A 493 20.92 9.80 7.15
CA ASN A 493 20.52 11.20 7.25
C ASN A 493 19.97 11.67 5.90
N PHE A 494 18.86 12.39 5.94
CA PHE A 494 18.18 12.92 4.77
C PHE A 494 18.27 14.43 4.73
N TYR A 495 18.57 14.98 3.56
CA TYR A 495 18.65 16.41 3.32
C TYR A 495 17.89 16.78 2.05
N ALA A 496 17.26 17.95 2.07
CA ALA A 496 16.82 18.62 0.86
C ALA A 496 17.96 19.52 0.37
N MET A 497 18.19 19.55 -0.94
CA MET A 497 19.16 20.45 -1.56
C MET A 497 18.54 21.20 -2.74
N LYS A 498 18.88 22.49 -2.88
CA LYS A 498 18.49 23.34 -4.01
C LYS A 498 19.68 24.15 -4.49
N ALA A 499 19.94 24.17 -5.79
CA ALA A 499 21.09 24.89 -6.34
C ALA A 499 21.02 26.39 -6.04
N HIS A 500 22.17 27.01 -5.82
CA HIS A 500 22.25 28.47 -5.74
C HIS A 500 21.85 29.12 -7.08
N PRO A 501 21.34 30.37 -7.08
CA PRO A 501 20.93 31.06 -8.31
C PRO A 501 22.02 31.22 -9.38
N ASP A 502 23.30 31.16 -8.99
CA ASP A 502 24.48 31.25 -9.88
C ASP A 502 24.98 29.88 -10.38
N VAL A 503 24.37 28.77 -9.95
CA VAL A 503 24.80 27.40 -10.28
C VAL A 503 23.72 26.67 -11.07
N ASN A 504 24.12 26.03 -12.18
CA ASN A 504 23.28 25.04 -12.85
C ASN A 504 23.38 23.70 -12.12
N GLY A 505 22.36 23.35 -11.33
CA GLY A 505 22.35 22.13 -10.53
C GLY A 505 22.46 20.83 -11.36
N GLU A 506 21.78 20.75 -12.50
CA GLU A 506 21.82 19.58 -13.38
C GLU A 506 23.22 19.39 -13.99
N GLU A 507 23.85 20.48 -14.45
CA GLU A 507 25.20 20.44 -14.99
C GLU A 507 26.23 20.04 -13.92
N TYR A 508 26.08 20.57 -12.70
CA TYR A 508 26.91 20.18 -11.56
C TYR A 508 26.79 18.69 -11.26
N ILE A 509 25.55 18.16 -11.19
CA ILE A 509 25.30 16.75 -10.92
C ILE A 509 25.96 15.87 -11.99
N LYS A 510 25.84 16.23 -13.27
CA LYS A 510 26.49 15.52 -14.38
C LYS A 510 28.02 15.57 -14.31
N LYS A 511 28.60 16.72 -13.97
CA LYS A 511 30.07 16.89 -13.80
C LYS A 511 30.60 16.06 -12.62
N HIS A 512 29.83 15.97 -11.52
CA HIS A 512 30.19 15.27 -10.29
C HIS A 512 29.52 13.89 -10.14
N PHE A 513 29.07 13.31 -11.25
CA PHE A 513 28.25 12.10 -11.30
C PHE A 513 28.79 10.94 -10.45
N LYS A 514 30.09 10.62 -10.57
CA LYS A 514 30.71 9.51 -9.83
C LYS A 514 30.60 9.65 -8.30
N GLN A 515 30.61 10.88 -7.79
CA GLN A 515 30.54 11.18 -6.36
C GLN A 515 29.10 11.16 -5.84
N LEU A 516 28.13 11.55 -6.68
CA LEU A 516 26.73 11.77 -6.29
C LEU A 516 25.80 10.62 -6.68
N LEU A 517 26.17 9.78 -7.64
CA LEU A 517 25.36 8.66 -8.13
C LEU A 517 24.85 7.80 -6.97
N GLY A 518 23.54 7.59 -6.94
CA GLY A 518 22.85 6.79 -5.92
C GLY A 518 22.75 7.44 -4.53
N LYS A 519 23.33 8.63 -4.31
CA LYS A 519 23.15 9.44 -3.10
C LYS A 519 22.03 10.48 -3.24
N ILE A 520 21.74 10.89 -4.47
CA ILE A 520 20.75 11.92 -4.78
C ILE A 520 19.61 11.40 -5.68
N TYR A 521 18.42 11.94 -5.47
CA TYR A 521 17.21 11.63 -6.23
C TYR A 521 16.32 12.88 -6.32
N THR A 522 15.41 12.96 -7.30
CA THR A 522 14.50 14.11 -7.51
C THR A 522 13.04 13.75 -7.14
N PRO A 523 12.72 13.56 -5.84
CA PRO A 523 11.42 13.03 -5.43
C PRO A 523 10.30 14.08 -5.42
N PHE A 524 10.60 15.38 -5.49
CA PHE A 524 9.61 16.45 -5.26
C PHE A 524 9.00 16.96 -6.57
N VAL A 525 7.87 17.67 -6.50
CA VAL A 525 7.24 18.32 -7.68
C VAL A 525 8.14 19.43 -8.24
N ASP A 526 8.85 20.17 -7.39
CA ASP A 526 9.90 21.08 -7.82
C ASP A 526 11.15 20.29 -8.23
N ASN A 527 11.30 20.05 -9.53
CA ASN A 527 12.45 19.33 -10.12
C ASN A 527 13.80 20.06 -9.92
N THR A 528 13.82 21.26 -9.35
CA THR A 528 15.06 21.96 -8.96
C THR A 528 15.54 21.60 -7.55
N VAL A 529 14.75 20.82 -6.81
CA VAL A 529 15.06 20.36 -5.45
C VAL A 529 15.34 18.86 -5.47
N TYR A 530 16.46 18.48 -4.85
CA TYR A 530 16.91 17.09 -4.78
C TYR A 530 16.90 16.59 -3.32
N SER A 531 16.65 15.31 -3.14
CA SER A 531 16.84 14.61 -1.87
C SER A 531 18.22 13.97 -1.85
N LEU A 532 18.98 14.23 -0.79
CA LEU A 532 20.26 13.59 -0.49
C LEU A 532 20.08 12.59 0.65
N ALA A 533 20.55 11.36 0.47
CA ALA A 533 20.56 10.34 1.51
C ALA A 533 21.99 9.87 1.79
N LEU A 534 22.43 10.01 3.03
CA LEU A 534 23.79 9.68 3.47
C LEU A 534 23.76 8.62 4.58
N ASP A 535 24.40 7.48 4.34
CA ASP A 535 24.43 6.33 5.27
C ASP A 535 25.28 6.68 6.51
N THR A 536 24.72 6.48 7.70
CA THR A 536 25.34 6.77 9.00
C THR A 536 25.80 5.52 9.75
N THR A 537 25.65 4.33 9.15
CA THR A 537 25.89 3.04 9.82
C THR A 537 27.37 2.68 9.94
N SER A 538 28.27 3.42 9.29
CA SER A 538 29.71 3.15 9.35
C SER A 538 30.54 4.43 9.50
N LEU A 539 31.59 4.35 10.32
CA LEU A 539 32.50 5.47 10.60
C LEU A 539 33.22 5.99 9.34
N GLU A 540 33.50 5.10 8.38
CA GLU A 540 34.06 5.45 7.07
C GLU A 540 33.15 6.43 6.32
N ASN A 541 31.82 6.19 6.36
CA ASN A 541 30.86 7.06 5.71
C ASN A 541 30.75 8.42 6.42
N GLU A 542 30.83 8.48 7.74
CA GLU A 542 30.67 9.75 8.49
C GLU A 542 31.66 10.82 8.00
N THR A 543 32.94 10.47 7.88
CA THR A 543 33.97 11.41 7.42
C THR A 543 33.76 11.80 5.95
N GLU A 544 33.41 10.84 5.08
CA GLU A 544 33.10 11.11 3.67
C GLU A 544 31.86 12.03 3.53
N ASN A 545 30.84 11.80 4.34
CA ASN A 545 29.59 12.55 4.37
C ASN A 545 29.83 14.00 4.81
N GLU A 546 30.64 14.24 5.85
CA GLU A 546 31.00 15.59 6.27
C GLU A 546 31.76 16.37 5.18
N MET A 547 32.70 15.71 4.49
CA MET A 547 33.42 16.34 3.39
C MET A 547 32.50 16.65 2.21
N LEU A 548 31.61 15.71 1.85
CA LEU A 548 30.64 15.89 0.78
C LEU A 548 29.65 17.02 1.08
N LEU A 549 29.12 17.08 2.29
CA LEU A 549 28.20 18.15 2.70
C LEU A 549 28.87 19.52 2.64
N LYS A 550 30.11 19.65 3.13
CA LYS A 550 30.87 20.91 3.05
C LYS A 550 31.13 21.34 1.59
N GLU A 551 31.35 20.38 0.69
CA GLU A 551 31.55 20.69 -0.73
C GLU A 551 30.24 21.13 -1.38
N LEU A 552 29.14 20.39 -1.16
CA LEU A 552 27.84 20.72 -1.73
C LEU A 552 27.31 22.06 -1.22
N GLN A 553 27.55 22.43 0.04
CA GLN A 553 27.17 23.72 0.63
C GLN A 553 27.75 24.94 -0.11
N LYS A 554 28.82 24.76 -0.90
CA LYS A 554 29.38 25.85 -1.72
C LYS A 554 28.52 26.18 -2.94
N TYR A 555 27.69 25.24 -3.39
CA TYR A 555 26.94 25.32 -4.65
C TYR A 555 25.42 25.16 -4.46
N PHE A 556 24.98 24.63 -3.31
CA PHE A 556 23.59 24.32 -2.99
C PHE A 556 23.23 24.82 -1.59
N TYR A 557 21.99 25.30 -1.45
CA TYR A 557 21.32 25.36 -0.17
C TYR A 557 21.03 23.94 0.29
N ILE A 558 21.42 23.59 1.51
CA ILE A 558 21.18 22.27 2.09
C ILE A 558 20.52 22.44 3.45
N ALA A 559 19.47 21.66 3.70
CA ALA A 559 18.82 21.56 5.00
C ALA A 559 18.49 20.11 5.30
N GLU A 560 18.55 19.70 6.57
CA GLU A 560 18.03 18.41 6.99
C GLU A 560 16.53 18.36 6.69
N CYS A 561 16.07 17.28 6.07
CA CYS A 561 14.68 17.12 5.66
C CYS A 561 14.30 15.66 5.85
N LYS A 562 13.37 15.39 6.77
CA LYS A 562 12.95 14.04 7.09
C LYS A 562 12.11 13.43 5.96
N LEU A 563 12.06 12.10 5.91
CA LEU A 563 11.23 11.40 4.93
C LEU A 563 9.76 11.78 5.13
N GLY A 564 9.11 12.26 4.06
CA GLY A 564 7.73 12.74 4.12
C GLY A 564 7.54 14.16 4.64
N GLU A 565 8.62 14.91 4.91
CA GLU A 565 8.59 16.35 5.19
C GLU A 565 8.58 17.18 3.89
N GLN A 566 8.00 18.38 3.92
CA GLN A 566 8.02 19.28 2.77
C GLN A 566 9.37 19.99 2.63
N PRO A 567 10.06 19.88 1.49
CA PRO A 567 11.40 20.42 1.33
C PRO A 567 11.42 21.96 1.39
N GLU A 568 10.34 22.62 0.96
CA GLU A 568 10.20 24.08 1.00
C GLU A 568 10.33 24.62 2.44
N GLN A 569 9.72 23.93 3.40
CA GLN A 569 9.75 24.30 4.81
C GLN A 569 11.16 24.13 5.39
N ALA A 570 11.83 23.01 5.05
CA ALA A 570 13.18 22.73 5.49
C ALA A 570 14.19 23.74 4.92
N LEU A 571 14.08 24.10 3.63
CA LEU A 571 15.01 24.98 2.94
C LEU A 571 14.79 26.48 3.21
N HIS A 572 13.61 26.88 3.69
CA HIS A 572 13.25 28.29 3.89
C HIS A 572 14.31 29.06 4.69
N LYS A 573 14.79 28.47 5.79
CA LYS A 573 15.80 29.09 6.64
C LYS A 573 17.11 29.31 5.88
N THR A 574 17.66 28.26 5.25
CA THR A 574 18.95 28.32 4.54
C THR A 574 18.90 29.27 3.35
N ILE A 575 17.77 29.35 2.64
CA ILE A 575 17.58 30.31 1.54
C ILE A 575 17.55 31.75 2.08
N SER A 576 16.88 31.98 3.21
CA SER A 576 16.77 33.31 3.83
C SER A 576 18.11 33.84 4.38
N GLU A 577 19.02 32.94 4.77
CA GLU A 577 20.37 33.30 5.25
C GLU A 577 21.30 33.74 4.10
N GLY A 578 20.89 33.53 2.84
CA GLY A 578 21.66 33.89 1.65
C GLY A 578 22.75 32.87 1.31
N TYR A 579 23.50 33.15 0.25
CA TYR A 579 24.61 32.29 -0.20
C TYR A 579 25.85 33.10 -0.55
N SER A 580 27.01 32.46 -0.51
CA SER A 580 28.25 33.00 -1.06
C SER A 580 28.44 32.46 -2.47
N PRO A 581 28.68 33.31 -3.49
CA PRO A 581 28.85 32.86 -4.87
C PRO A 581 29.95 31.80 -5.02
N ALA A 582 29.71 30.80 -5.86
CA ALA A 582 30.63 29.68 -6.03
C ALA A 582 31.97 30.14 -6.63
N ALA A 583 33.08 29.80 -5.97
CA ALA A 583 34.42 30.28 -6.34
C ALA A 583 34.88 29.86 -7.76
N GLU A 584 34.26 28.84 -8.38
CA GLU A 584 34.57 28.37 -9.73
C GLU A 584 34.10 29.29 -10.87
N THR A 585 33.33 30.36 -10.59
CA THR A 585 32.97 31.37 -11.61
C THR A 585 33.42 32.78 -11.26
N LYS A 586 34.65 32.94 -10.76
CA LYS A 586 35.34 34.24 -10.93
C LYS A 586 35.69 34.42 -12.40
N LYS A 587 34.72 34.89 -13.19
CA LYS A 587 34.99 35.48 -14.51
C LYS A 587 35.91 36.68 -14.29
N ASP A 588 37.20 36.51 -14.50
CA ASP A 588 38.23 37.53 -14.27
C ASP A 588 38.56 38.34 -15.54
N GLY A 589 37.88 38.03 -16.65
CA GLY A 589 37.96 38.80 -17.89
C GLY A 589 37.32 40.18 -17.73
N VAL A 590 38.04 41.19 -18.20
CA VAL A 590 37.68 42.61 -18.19
C VAL A 590 37.55 43.08 -19.64
N LEU A 591 36.35 43.47 -20.02
CA LEU A 591 36.07 44.14 -21.28
C LEU A 591 36.39 45.64 -21.13
N MET A 592 37.51 46.07 -21.71
CA MET A 592 37.99 47.44 -21.64
C MET A 592 37.35 48.29 -22.75
N VAL A 593 36.62 49.33 -22.36
CA VAL A 593 35.90 50.23 -23.27
C VAL A 593 36.39 51.65 -23.06
N MET A 594 37.10 52.19 -24.05
CA MET A 594 37.55 53.59 -23.97
C MET A 594 36.35 54.54 -24.08
N MET A 595 36.17 55.42 -23.10
CA MET A 595 35.04 56.36 -23.08
C MET A 595 35.44 57.76 -22.61
N GLU A 596 35.64 58.67 -23.57
CA GLU A 596 35.74 60.10 -23.29
C GLU A 596 34.39 60.69 -22.87
N ASN A 597 34.41 61.65 -21.93
CA ASN A 597 33.24 62.32 -21.37
C ASN A 597 32.26 61.35 -20.69
N TYR A 598 32.81 60.40 -19.92
CA TYR A 598 32.04 59.37 -19.21
C TYR A 598 30.84 59.95 -18.46
N ASP A 599 31.02 61.04 -17.69
CA ASP A 599 29.96 61.69 -16.89
C ASP A 599 28.71 62.08 -17.69
N THR A 600 28.86 62.39 -18.99
CA THR A 600 27.72 62.70 -19.86
C THR A 600 27.15 61.49 -20.58
N LYS A 601 27.99 60.49 -20.90
CA LYS A 601 27.58 59.29 -21.63
C LYS A 601 26.94 58.25 -20.71
N CYS A 602 27.37 58.15 -19.46
CA CYS A 602 26.87 57.21 -18.48
C CYS A 602 25.37 57.38 -18.20
N MET A 603 24.86 58.62 -18.26
CA MET A 603 23.42 58.90 -18.17
C MET A 603 22.57 58.18 -19.22
N LYS A 604 23.15 57.77 -20.36
CA LYS A 604 22.44 57.09 -21.45
C LYS A 604 22.37 55.58 -21.30
N PHE A 605 23.21 54.98 -20.46
CA PHE A 605 23.29 53.51 -20.32
C PHE A 605 23.21 53.00 -18.89
N LEU A 606 23.54 53.79 -17.87
CA LEU A 606 23.39 53.37 -16.47
C LEU A 606 21.93 53.10 -16.07
N PRO A 607 20.90 53.83 -16.56
CA PRO A 607 19.50 53.53 -16.21
C PRO A 607 19.03 52.15 -16.67
N THR A 608 19.51 51.67 -17.83
CA THR A 608 19.13 50.38 -18.41
C THR A 608 20.15 49.28 -18.11
N GLY A 609 21.42 49.64 -17.89
CA GLY A 609 22.56 48.72 -17.78
C GLY A 609 22.92 48.03 -19.10
N LYS A 610 22.29 48.40 -20.23
CA LYS A 610 22.43 47.68 -21.49
C LYS A 610 23.41 48.37 -22.45
N LEU A 611 24.41 47.62 -22.91
CA LEU A 611 25.49 48.07 -23.78
C LEU A 611 25.55 47.24 -25.07
N ALA A 612 26.00 47.89 -26.14
CA ALA A 612 26.40 47.27 -27.40
C ALA A 612 27.83 47.72 -27.72
N ILE A 613 28.78 46.79 -27.62
CA ILE A 613 30.21 47.06 -27.79
C ILE A 613 30.65 46.69 -29.20
N GLY A 614 31.08 47.66 -30.00
CA GLY A 614 31.47 47.43 -31.39
C GLY A 614 32.65 46.47 -31.53
N ILE A 615 32.47 45.42 -32.33
CA ILE A 615 33.50 44.43 -32.68
C ILE A 615 33.96 44.72 -34.10
N LYS A 616 35.26 44.99 -34.28
CA LYS A 616 35.88 45.23 -35.59
C LYS A 616 36.72 44.03 -36.03
N TYR A 617 37.11 44.01 -37.30
CA TYR A 617 38.09 43.03 -37.78
C TYR A 617 39.52 43.45 -37.39
N THR A 618 39.78 43.46 -36.09
CA THR A 618 41.09 43.81 -35.49
C THR A 618 41.48 42.76 -34.46
N LYS A 619 42.79 42.62 -34.18
CA LYS A 619 43.31 41.62 -33.23
C LYS A 619 42.63 41.73 -31.86
N ASP A 620 42.49 42.95 -31.34
CA ASP A 620 41.90 43.22 -30.02
C ASP A 620 40.41 42.80 -29.97
N SER A 621 39.68 43.02 -31.06
CA SER A 621 38.27 42.61 -31.18
C SER A 621 38.10 41.10 -31.32
N MET A 622 39.01 40.41 -32.03
CA MET A 622 38.99 38.94 -32.11
C MET A 622 39.36 38.31 -30.75
N GLU A 623 40.29 38.91 -30.00
CA GLU A 623 40.65 38.48 -28.63
C GLU A 623 39.41 38.53 -27.70
N ILE A 624 38.55 39.54 -27.83
CA ILE A 624 37.26 39.59 -27.09
C ILE A 624 36.35 38.41 -27.46
N VAL A 625 36.24 38.09 -28.75
CA VAL A 625 35.37 37.01 -29.24
C VAL A 625 35.87 35.63 -28.79
N GLU A 626 37.19 35.43 -28.70
CA GLU A 626 37.79 34.20 -28.17
C GLU A 626 37.52 34.00 -26.67
N HIS A 627 37.27 35.09 -25.92
CA HIS A 627 37.15 35.10 -24.46
C HIS A 627 35.75 35.47 -23.93
N LEU A 628 34.69 35.34 -24.73
CA LEU A 628 33.32 35.73 -24.33
C LEU A 628 32.84 35.07 -23.02
N SER A 629 33.20 33.81 -22.78
CA SER A 629 32.77 33.07 -21.58
C SER A 629 33.48 33.51 -20.30
N SER A 630 34.66 34.13 -20.39
CA SER A 630 35.44 34.57 -19.23
C SER A 630 35.22 36.04 -18.84
N ILE A 631 34.50 36.83 -19.65
CA ILE A 631 34.21 38.24 -19.36
C ILE A 631 33.24 38.35 -18.18
N GLY A 632 33.74 38.91 -17.08
CA GLY A 632 32.98 39.17 -15.85
C GLY A 632 32.81 40.66 -15.54
N TYR A 633 33.60 41.52 -16.16
CA TYR A 633 33.61 42.95 -15.87
C TYR A 633 33.69 43.81 -17.12
N VAL A 634 33.15 45.03 -17.06
CA VAL A 634 33.38 46.10 -18.04
C VAL A 634 34.12 47.24 -17.35
N LEU A 635 35.24 47.65 -17.92
CA LEU A 635 36.04 48.77 -17.45
C LEU A 635 35.96 49.92 -18.46
N PHE A 636 35.30 51.01 -18.07
CA PHE A 636 35.34 52.26 -18.82
C PHE A 636 36.58 53.05 -18.42
N HIS A 637 37.38 53.48 -19.40
CA HIS A 637 38.67 54.11 -19.11
C HIS A 637 39.06 55.19 -20.12
N TYR A 638 40.09 55.97 -19.74
CA TYR A 638 40.86 56.84 -20.62
C TYR A 638 42.15 56.13 -21.05
N ARG A 639 42.63 56.37 -22.27
CA ARG A 639 43.76 55.60 -22.81
C ARG A 639 45.13 55.88 -22.19
N ASN A 640 45.32 57.09 -21.67
CA ASN A 640 46.61 57.55 -21.12
C ASN A 640 46.47 58.02 -19.67
N SER A 641 45.41 57.63 -18.99
CA SER A 641 45.18 58.02 -17.60
C SER A 641 44.56 56.87 -16.82
N THR A 642 45.08 56.67 -15.61
CA THR A 642 44.48 55.79 -14.61
C THR A 642 43.40 56.49 -13.80
N THR A 643 43.26 57.82 -13.93
CA THR A 643 42.21 58.60 -13.28
C THR A 643 40.92 58.59 -14.11
N GLY A 644 39.76 58.49 -13.45
CA GLY A 644 38.45 58.44 -14.09
C GLY A 644 38.11 57.09 -14.74
N GLN A 645 38.56 55.99 -14.13
CA GLN A 645 38.19 54.62 -14.52
C GLN A 645 36.93 54.18 -13.76
N HIS A 646 36.01 53.51 -14.46
CA HIS A 646 34.75 53.05 -13.89
C HIS A 646 34.54 51.56 -14.18
N LEU A 647 34.42 50.73 -13.14
CA LEU A 647 34.35 49.28 -13.26
C LEU A 647 32.97 48.75 -12.84
N PHE A 648 32.35 47.93 -13.70
CA PHE A 648 31.05 47.32 -13.42
C PHE A 648 31.09 45.80 -13.65
N ALA A 649 30.36 45.06 -12.84
CA ALA A 649 30.15 43.62 -13.06
C ALA A 649 29.18 43.38 -14.21
N VAL A 650 29.47 42.36 -15.02
CA VAL A 650 28.63 41.91 -16.12
C VAL A 650 27.59 40.93 -15.58
N LYS A 651 26.31 41.22 -15.81
CA LYS A 651 25.21 40.28 -15.55
C LYS A 651 25.15 39.21 -16.64
N ILE A 652 25.18 39.66 -17.90
CA ILE A 652 25.02 38.79 -19.07
C ILE A 652 25.95 39.28 -20.18
N VAL A 653 26.77 38.37 -20.71
CA VAL A 653 27.47 38.54 -22.00
C VAL A 653 26.59 37.87 -23.05
N GLY A 654 26.03 38.66 -23.96
CA GLY A 654 25.20 38.20 -25.06
C GLY A 654 26.02 37.71 -26.25
N LYS A 655 25.32 37.40 -27.34
CA LYS A 655 25.94 37.01 -28.62
C LYS A 655 26.46 38.25 -29.35
N VAL A 656 27.38 38.01 -30.29
CA VAL A 656 27.73 39.02 -31.31
C VAL A 656 26.56 39.11 -32.29
N VAL A 657 26.02 40.31 -32.47
CA VAL A 657 24.87 40.61 -33.32
C VAL A 657 25.26 41.63 -34.40
N SER A 658 24.50 41.66 -35.49
CA SER A 658 24.68 42.68 -36.54
C SER A 658 24.16 44.05 -36.09
N SER A 659 24.57 45.11 -36.78
CA SER A 659 24.18 46.51 -36.48
C SER A 659 22.66 46.75 -36.52
N GLU A 660 21.95 46.00 -37.37
CA GLU A 660 20.49 46.00 -37.58
C GLU A 660 19.72 45.26 -36.47
N GLU A 661 20.37 44.30 -35.80
CA GLU A 661 19.76 43.47 -34.75
C GLU A 661 19.96 44.03 -33.32
N VAL A 662 20.70 45.14 -33.18
CA VAL A 662 20.89 45.78 -31.87
C VAL A 662 19.59 46.44 -31.42
N GLU A 663 19.07 46.01 -30.25
CA GLU A 663 17.89 46.58 -29.61
C GLU A 663 17.98 48.13 -29.50
N SER A 664 16.87 48.83 -29.75
CA SER A 664 16.85 50.30 -29.79
C SER A 664 17.20 50.98 -28.47
N ASP A 665 17.08 50.26 -27.34
CA ASP A 665 17.39 50.74 -25.99
C ASP A 665 18.83 50.40 -25.53
N ARG A 666 19.63 49.72 -26.37
CA ARG A 666 21.04 49.40 -26.09
C ARG A 666 21.97 50.55 -26.50
N TYR A 667 22.79 51.01 -25.56
CA TYR A 667 23.77 52.05 -25.84
C TYR A 667 24.94 51.52 -26.67
N LYS A 668 25.11 52.03 -27.89
CA LYS A 668 26.25 51.73 -28.77
C LYS A 668 27.47 52.57 -28.37
N ASN A 669 28.57 51.93 -27.99
CA ASN A 669 29.81 52.65 -27.63
C ASN A 669 30.46 53.34 -28.84
N VAL A 670 30.31 52.74 -30.03
CA VAL A 670 30.70 53.28 -31.33
C VAL A 670 29.59 53.01 -32.35
N THR A 671 29.40 53.88 -33.33
CA THR A 671 28.35 53.74 -34.35
C THR A 671 28.89 53.37 -35.73
N THR A 672 30.20 53.15 -35.86
CA THR A 672 30.91 52.98 -37.13
C THR A 672 31.22 51.52 -37.46
N THR A 673 30.52 50.57 -36.85
CA THR A 673 30.81 49.12 -36.95
C THR A 673 29.55 48.32 -37.29
N GLU A 674 29.71 47.24 -38.05
CA GLU A 674 28.59 46.38 -38.46
C GLU A 674 28.28 45.25 -37.46
N MET A 675 29.15 45.01 -36.48
CA MET A 675 28.97 43.95 -35.47
C MET A 675 29.11 44.52 -34.06
N TYR A 676 28.29 44.02 -33.15
CA TYR A 676 28.26 44.43 -31.75
C TYR A 676 28.19 43.22 -30.82
N LEU A 677 28.95 43.26 -29.74
CA LEU A 677 28.76 42.40 -28.59
C LEU A 677 27.70 43.01 -27.67
N SER A 678 26.61 42.28 -27.45
CA SER A 678 25.55 42.67 -26.51
C SER A 678 26.02 42.39 -25.07
N VAL A 679 26.02 43.38 -24.18
CA VAL A 679 26.47 43.21 -22.79
C VAL A 679 25.49 43.92 -21.84
N ASP A 680 25.09 43.24 -20.78
CA ASP A 680 24.29 43.81 -19.69
C ASP A 680 25.12 43.88 -18.42
N ILE A 681 25.27 45.08 -17.87
CA ILE A 681 26.01 45.34 -16.62
C ILE A 681 25.07 45.50 -15.44
N ASN A 682 25.62 45.40 -14.22
CA ASN A 682 24.92 45.80 -13.00
C ASN A 682 25.25 47.25 -12.64
N PRO A 683 24.38 48.23 -12.95
CA PRO A 683 24.68 49.65 -12.70
C PRO A 683 24.52 50.04 -11.23
N SER A 684 23.95 49.18 -10.38
CA SER A 684 23.66 49.51 -8.96
C SER A 684 24.91 49.56 -8.08
N ILE A 685 26.02 48.96 -8.52
CA ILE A 685 27.27 48.89 -7.75
C ILE A 685 28.43 49.12 -8.71
N GLU A 686 29.14 50.24 -8.52
CA GLU A 686 30.42 50.50 -9.16
C GLU A 686 31.55 49.96 -8.26
N PHE A 687 32.47 49.19 -8.84
CA PHE A 687 33.60 48.61 -8.12
C PHE A 687 34.79 49.57 -8.10
N ASP A 688 35.60 49.51 -7.04
CA ASP A 688 36.82 50.30 -6.93
C ASP A 688 37.83 49.91 -8.01
N ALA A 689 38.07 50.81 -8.97
CA ALA A 689 39.02 50.65 -10.06
C ALA A 689 40.41 51.23 -9.74
N SER A 690 40.64 51.77 -8.52
CA SER A 690 41.90 52.45 -8.16
C SER A 690 43.14 51.56 -8.21
N ILE A 691 42.94 50.25 -8.09
CA ILE A 691 43.98 49.22 -8.16
C ILE A 691 44.28 48.74 -9.59
N LEU A 692 43.56 49.24 -10.60
CA LEU A 692 43.69 48.84 -12.00
C LEU A 692 44.39 49.91 -12.83
N ASP A 693 45.28 49.49 -13.71
CA ASP A 693 46.00 50.33 -14.66
C ASP A 693 45.68 49.93 -16.10
N SER A 694 44.68 50.60 -16.68
CA SER A 694 44.31 50.41 -18.09
C SER A 694 45.40 50.80 -19.09
N THR A 695 46.41 51.59 -18.69
CA THR A 695 47.50 51.99 -19.60
C THR A 695 48.47 50.85 -19.92
N LYS A 696 48.39 49.75 -19.17
CA LYS A 696 49.16 48.52 -19.44
C LYS A 696 48.77 47.85 -20.76
N LYS A 697 47.52 47.97 -21.22
CA LYS A 697 47.10 47.45 -22.52
C LYS A 697 47.53 48.44 -23.62
N LYS A 698 48.44 47.99 -24.48
CA LYS A 698 48.96 48.79 -25.58
C LYS A 698 47.92 48.96 -26.68
N TRP A 699 47.97 50.08 -27.39
CA TRP A 699 47.09 50.38 -28.51
C TRP A 699 47.88 51.03 -29.67
N THR A 700 47.34 50.97 -30.88
CA THR A 700 47.91 51.62 -32.08
C THR A 700 47.02 52.76 -32.54
N LYS A 701 47.53 53.74 -33.31
CA LYS A 701 46.68 54.84 -33.83
C LYS A 701 45.42 54.38 -34.57
N ALA A 702 45.44 53.18 -35.15
CA ALA A 702 44.31 52.56 -35.86
C ALA A 702 43.29 51.88 -34.93
N THR A 703 43.74 51.21 -33.86
CA THR A 703 42.88 50.47 -32.91
C THR A 703 42.56 51.23 -31.62
N ARG A 704 43.12 52.44 -31.50
CA ARG A 704 42.70 53.43 -30.51
C ARG A 704 41.17 53.54 -30.65
N TYR A 705 40.30 53.25 -29.69
CA TYR A 705 38.80 53.37 -29.77
C TYR A 705 38.14 52.02 -30.00
N ASP A 706 38.90 51.00 -30.38
CA ASP A 706 38.43 49.63 -30.32
C ASP A 706 38.38 49.20 -28.84
N ALA A 707 37.39 48.39 -28.50
CA ALA A 707 37.37 47.72 -27.21
C ALA A 707 38.49 46.67 -27.15
N GLN A 708 38.99 46.39 -25.95
CA GLN A 708 40.06 45.43 -25.74
C GLN A 708 39.69 44.45 -24.62
N PHE A 709 40.27 43.25 -24.65
CA PHE A 709 40.16 42.27 -23.57
C PHE A 709 41.43 42.29 -22.71
N ALA A 710 41.28 42.14 -21.40
CA ALA A 710 42.35 41.87 -20.46
C ALA A 710 41.81 41.05 -19.28
N THR A 711 42.68 40.42 -18.50
CA THR A 711 42.28 39.86 -17.20
C THR A 711 42.50 40.88 -16.08
N ILE A 712 41.79 40.76 -14.95
CA ILE A 712 42.02 41.60 -13.77
C ILE A 712 43.51 41.60 -13.39
N ASN A 713 44.15 40.42 -13.39
CA ASN A 713 45.55 40.27 -13.01
C ASN A 713 46.52 41.03 -13.93
N GLU A 714 46.23 41.13 -15.23
CA GLU A 714 47.04 41.92 -16.17
C GLU A 714 46.96 43.42 -15.88
N LEU A 715 45.84 43.89 -15.32
CA LEU A 715 45.57 45.28 -15.04
C LEU A 715 46.00 45.71 -13.61
N LEU A 716 46.15 44.78 -12.66
CA LEU A 716 46.52 45.11 -11.28
C LEU A 716 47.82 45.92 -11.19
N ILE A 717 47.82 47.05 -10.48
CA ILE A 717 49.03 47.79 -10.16
C ILE A 717 49.90 46.90 -9.26
N ASN A 718 51.07 46.46 -9.76
CA ASN A 718 52.02 45.72 -8.93
C ASN A 718 52.50 46.68 -7.84
N LYS A 719 52.22 46.36 -6.58
CA LYS A 719 52.82 47.06 -5.43
C LYS A 719 54.28 46.71 -5.28
#